data_AF-A0A839JFR9-F1
#
_entry.id   AF-A0A839JFR9-F1
#
_cell.length_a   1.000
_cell.length_b   1.000
_cell.length_c   1.000
_cell.angle_alpha   90.00
_cell.angle_beta   90.00
_cell.angle_gamma   90.00
#
_symmetry.space_group_name_H-M   'P 1'
#
loop_
_entity.id
_entity.type
_entity.pdbx_description
1 polymer ?
#
loop_
_entity_poly.entity_id
_entity_poly.type
_entity_poly.pdbx_seq_one_letter_code
_entity_poly.pdbx_strand_id
1 'polypeptide(L)'
;MGREPRPGNYYRSLYSSVDMRRIVSREHSSLLDDATRLDYEKKFKQGQSHPDAPNVLVATPTLEMGIDIGDLSAVLLASLPKTVTSYLQRVGRAGRLTGNALNLAFVTGRGINLQRLGDPLSIINGPVRPPATYLSAAEILRRQYLAHLVDAFARDPGRPHPKLASFAMQAAPDSFLGQLVEYAESDADAHLARFLACFDSLPDAAAAGLRTWATAPDGPRSSPLARQVFAASHRWNTTVDGLVHRQKAIEDALPELEHVAGLPAASDEDRRAARSARAALKVTQRELADLRGDYWIGVLEEFGLLPNYTLIDDSVTLEVALTWVDPDTQEWQYESTSLQRASANALREFAPGSTFYARGLEIAIDAVDLGVGESAIRTMAFCPTCGYAADVSEGASAVQACPRCGDLGIGGVEHRIEVVELTRVSAEMNRDEAQINDRTDERRQERFSIFLAADIDPAAVANEWYTQGYSFGVKYLSRLDLRWVNAGRAQGPARQVGGVRGPAPLFRLCEGCGELDRNTRANSRGEHRPWCPYRRSDAEHTRDLALTRTLTTQGAVLRLPAAVRGARARGPGVPCGRRAPPAGPADRGRIGCRADLRDGLDGRRERTDRLGRRVPPRAAVPEALHRTVDRAGCHPEGDAGAVGQHPVDHLPERDPAVDPRTTGADGECASRLRAAFLAAQPSGGGDLRRRLAVPCRARLQPDRRRRPQAARTA
;
A
#
# COMPACT_ATOMS: atom_id res chain seq x y z
N MET A 1 2.58 41.08 53.62
CA MET A 1 3.08 39.71 53.36
C MET A 1 3.63 39.65 51.94
N GLY A 2 4.92 39.92 51.77
CA GLY A 2 5.59 39.75 50.48
C GLY A 2 5.77 38.26 50.20
N ARG A 3 5.24 37.77 49.07
CA ARG A 3 5.56 36.43 48.59
C ARG A 3 7.03 36.43 48.19
N GLU A 4 7.84 35.63 48.88
CA GLU A 4 9.19 35.30 48.44
C GLU A 4 9.16 34.85 46.97
N PRO A 5 10.06 35.39 46.12
CA PRO A 5 10.17 34.94 44.75
C PRO A 5 10.67 33.49 44.76
N ARG A 6 9.80 32.55 44.39
CA ARG A 6 10.20 31.15 44.22
C ARG A 6 11.34 31.08 43.20
N PRO A 7 12.53 30.55 43.56
CA PRO A 7 13.60 30.36 42.60
C PRO A 7 13.19 29.29 41.58
N GLY A 8 13.49 29.53 40.30
CA GLY A 8 13.46 28.51 39.25
C GLY A 8 12.10 28.17 38.65
N ASN A 9 11.27 29.16 38.29
CA ASN A 9 10.13 28.88 37.40
C ASN A 9 10.64 28.77 35.95
N TYR A 10 10.79 27.53 35.46
CA TYR A 10 11.22 27.21 34.08
C TYR A 10 10.43 27.99 33.02
N TYR A 11 9.11 28.06 33.14
CA TYR A 11 8.27 28.79 32.19
C TYR A 11 8.54 30.30 32.26
N ARG A 12 8.72 30.87 33.47
CA ARG A 12 9.09 32.28 33.60
C ARG A 12 10.44 32.57 32.96
N SER A 13 11.45 31.72 33.19
CA SER A 13 12.77 31.88 32.56
C SER A 13 12.72 31.68 31.05
N LEU A 14 11.89 30.75 30.55
CA LEU A 14 11.70 30.50 29.12
C LEU A 14 11.03 31.69 28.44
N TYR A 15 9.92 32.20 29.00
CA TYR A 15 9.20 33.36 28.47
C TYR A 15 9.95 34.69 28.67
N SER A 16 10.84 34.79 29.66
CA SER A 16 11.73 35.94 29.83
C SER A 16 13.05 35.80 29.07
N SER A 17 13.32 34.65 28.46
CA SER A 17 14.53 34.46 27.66
C SER A 17 14.37 35.17 26.31
N VAL A 18 15.46 35.78 25.87
CA VAL A 18 15.53 36.46 24.57
C VAL A 18 15.61 35.46 23.39
N ASP A 19 15.79 34.16 23.70
CA ASP A 19 15.92 33.07 22.73
C ASP A 19 14.59 32.30 22.59
N MET A 20 13.49 33.03 22.37
CA MET A 20 12.22 32.41 21.99
C MET A 20 12.33 31.88 20.57
N ARG A 21 12.45 30.56 20.43
CA ARG A 21 12.49 29.92 19.12
C ARG A 21 11.09 29.53 18.68
N ARG A 22 10.69 30.07 17.52
CA ARG A 22 9.46 29.65 16.85
C ARG A 22 9.63 28.20 16.39
N ILE A 23 8.62 27.36 16.66
CA ILE A 23 8.56 26.03 16.06
C ILE A 23 7.95 26.19 14.67
N VAL A 24 8.73 25.86 13.64
CA VAL A 24 8.31 25.85 12.24
C VAL A 24 8.41 24.41 11.77
N SER A 25 7.27 23.73 11.77
CA SER A 25 7.17 22.37 11.28
C SER A 25 6.81 22.33 9.79
N ARG A 26 7.48 21.46 9.03
CA ARG A 26 7.13 21.14 7.65
C ARG A 26 7.10 19.62 7.46
N GLU A 27 6.23 19.16 6.57
CA GLU A 27 6.22 17.74 6.19
C GLU A 27 7.38 17.44 5.22
N HIS A 28 7.83 16.19 5.22
CA HIS A 28 8.78 15.68 4.24
C HIS A 28 8.31 14.30 3.79
N SER A 29 7.53 14.26 2.71
CA SER A 29 6.92 13.03 2.20
C SER A 29 7.06 12.95 0.68
N SER A 30 6.79 11.77 0.12
CA SER A 30 6.78 11.55 -1.33
C SER A 30 5.60 12.23 -2.03
N LEU A 31 4.72 12.92 -1.30
CA LEU A 31 3.62 13.71 -1.86
C LEU A 31 4.00 15.17 -2.13
N LEU A 32 5.16 15.60 -1.65
CA LEU A 32 5.70 16.91 -2.01
C LEU A 32 6.39 16.80 -3.37
N ASP A 33 6.27 17.85 -4.17
CA ASP A 33 7.09 18.00 -5.36
C ASP A 33 8.58 18.16 -4.98
N ASP A 34 9.45 17.83 -5.93
CA ASP A 34 10.89 17.83 -5.69
C ASP A 34 11.45 19.21 -5.36
N ALA A 35 10.90 20.28 -5.96
CA ALA A 35 11.38 21.64 -5.71
C ALA A 35 11.09 22.08 -4.27
N THR A 36 9.86 21.84 -3.79
CA THR A 36 9.45 22.10 -2.40
C THR A 36 10.26 21.27 -1.41
N ARG A 37 10.48 19.98 -1.72
CA ARG A 37 11.26 19.10 -0.85
C ARG A 37 12.71 19.57 -0.71
N LEU A 38 13.38 19.89 -1.82
CA LEU A 38 14.75 20.43 -1.84
C LEU A 38 14.85 21.77 -1.12
N ASP A 39 13.85 22.65 -1.28
CA ASP A 39 13.80 23.93 -0.57
C ASP A 39 13.72 23.71 0.96
N TYR A 40 12.85 22.81 1.42
CA TYR A 40 12.75 22.48 2.84
C TYR A 40 14.04 21.86 3.38
N GLU A 41 14.66 20.92 2.65
CA GLU A 41 15.96 20.33 3.01
C GLU A 41 17.04 21.42 3.15
N LYS A 42 17.13 22.32 2.17
CA LYS A 42 18.11 23.43 2.16
C LYS A 42 17.88 24.39 3.32
N LYS A 43 16.64 24.83 3.55
CA LYS A 43 16.30 25.75 4.64
C LYS A 43 16.54 25.11 6.01
N PHE A 44 16.20 23.81 6.16
CA PHE A 44 16.46 23.06 7.38
C PHE A 44 17.96 22.99 7.70
N LYS A 45 18.81 22.72 6.70
CA LYS A 45 20.29 22.71 6.85
C LYS A 45 20.87 24.06 7.20
N GLN A 46 20.37 25.12 6.57
CA GLN A 46 20.84 26.50 6.78
C GLN A 46 20.45 27.05 8.17
N GLY A 47 19.61 26.33 8.91
CA GLY A 47 19.28 26.62 10.29
C GLY A 47 18.61 27.98 10.48
N GLN A 48 18.94 28.64 11.60
CA GLN A 48 18.30 29.88 12.11
C GLN A 48 18.55 31.13 11.24
N SER A 49 19.18 31.00 10.08
CA SER A 49 19.48 32.12 9.18
C SER A 49 18.21 32.86 8.73
N HIS A 50 17.05 32.19 8.76
CA HIS A 50 15.73 32.78 8.51
C HIS A 50 14.72 32.40 9.61
N PRO A 51 13.87 33.34 10.07
CA PRO A 51 12.82 33.06 11.07
C PRO A 51 11.80 32.00 10.63
N ASP A 52 11.61 31.86 9.31
CA ASP A 52 10.64 30.94 8.71
C ASP A 52 11.26 29.63 8.23
N ALA A 53 12.55 29.40 8.49
CA ALA A 53 13.20 28.14 8.16
C ALA A 53 12.61 27.00 9.04
N PRO A 54 12.31 25.83 8.46
CA PRO A 54 11.82 24.69 9.23
C PRO A 54 12.89 24.25 10.22
N ASN A 55 12.48 24.05 11.48
CA ASN A 55 13.30 23.45 12.53
C ASN A 55 12.72 22.12 13.05
N VAL A 56 11.58 21.70 12.50
CA VAL A 56 11.00 20.37 12.69
C VAL A 56 10.58 19.83 11.32
N LEU A 57 11.09 18.65 10.94
CA LEU A 57 10.64 17.93 9.76
C LEU A 57 9.85 16.69 10.18
N VAL A 58 8.58 16.63 9.77
CA VAL A 58 7.72 15.46 9.95
C VAL A 58 7.82 14.59 8.72
N ALA A 59 8.60 13.52 8.79
CA ALA A 59 8.96 12.71 7.63
C ALA A 59 8.33 11.32 7.62
N THR A 60 8.04 10.84 6.41
CA THR A 60 7.80 9.42 6.13
C THR A 60 9.16 8.71 5.93
N PRO A 61 9.26 7.44 5.46
CA PRO A 61 10.55 6.81 5.17
C PRO A 61 11.43 7.54 4.14
N THR A 62 10.99 8.65 3.57
CA THR A 62 11.78 9.49 2.66
C THR A 62 13.10 9.96 3.26
N LEU A 63 13.14 10.26 4.56
CA LEU A 63 14.38 10.61 5.28
C LEU A 63 15.13 9.41 5.87
N GLU A 64 14.65 8.18 5.64
CA GLU A 64 15.37 6.97 6.03
C GLU A 64 16.57 6.72 5.10
N MET A 65 16.41 7.02 3.81
CA MET A 65 17.45 6.89 2.78
C MET A 65 18.47 8.04 2.85
N GLY A 66 19.69 7.81 2.35
CA GLY A 66 20.93 8.59 2.55
C GLY A 66 20.95 10.10 2.25
N ILE A 67 19.79 10.76 2.17
CA ILE A 67 19.65 12.22 2.08
C ILE A 67 20.39 12.85 3.24
N ASP A 68 21.33 13.73 2.89
CA ASP A 68 21.97 14.59 3.87
C ASP A 68 20.95 15.66 4.27
N ILE A 69 20.62 15.74 5.55
CA ILE A 69 19.73 16.74 6.15
C ILE A 69 20.46 17.54 7.25
N GLY A 70 21.79 17.47 7.27
CA GLY A 70 22.61 18.00 8.34
C GLY A 70 22.60 17.12 9.59
N ASP A 71 22.97 17.70 10.72
CA ASP A 71 23.04 17.03 12.01
C ASP A 71 21.74 17.23 12.81
N LEU A 72 21.09 16.15 13.19
CA LEU A 72 19.90 16.21 14.03
C LEU A 72 20.28 16.07 15.50
N SER A 73 19.75 16.94 16.35
CA SER A 73 19.89 16.80 17.82
C SER A 73 18.87 15.83 18.42
N ALA A 74 17.74 15.61 17.73
CA ALA A 74 16.69 14.72 18.18
C ALA A 74 15.96 14.04 17.03
N VAL A 75 15.56 12.78 17.23
CA VAL A 75 14.67 12.02 16.35
C VAL A 75 13.52 11.48 17.18
N LEU A 76 12.29 11.79 16.75
CA LEU A 76 11.06 11.32 17.37
C LEU A 76 10.37 10.33 16.41
N LEU A 77 10.23 9.09 16.83
CA LEU A 77 9.54 8.04 16.08
C LEU A 77 8.10 7.94 16.59
N ALA A 78 7.12 8.39 15.80
CA ALA A 78 5.69 8.31 16.13
C ALA A 78 5.18 6.87 16.31
N SER A 79 5.90 5.89 15.75
CA SER A 79 5.69 4.46 16.01
C SER A 79 7.00 3.69 15.83
N LEU A 80 7.14 2.54 16.47
CA LEU A 80 8.30 1.67 16.27
C LEU A 80 8.36 1.15 14.81
N PRO A 81 9.48 1.35 14.09
CA PRO A 81 9.68 0.79 12.76
C PRO A 81 9.57 -0.73 12.75
N LYS A 82 9.04 -1.31 11.66
CA LYS A 82 8.82 -2.76 11.56
C LYS A 82 10.12 -3.57 11.49
N THR A 83 11.24 -2.99 11.08
CA THR A 83 12.53 -3.67 10.92
C THR A 83 13.64 -2.99 11.72
N VAL A 84 14.65 -3.76 12.10
CA VAL A 84 15.85 -3.24 12.78
C VAL A 84 16.58 -2.23 11.90
N THR A 85 16.77 -2.54 10.61
CA THR A 85 17.41 -1.65 9.64
C THR A 85 16.75 -0.28 9.61
N SER A 86 15.42 -0.25 9.54
CA SER A 86 14.66 1.01 9.50
C SER A 86 14.79 1.80 10.80
N TYR A 87 14.82 1.10 11.95
CA TYR A 87 15.12 1.75 13.23
C TYR A 87 16.51 2.39 13.23
N LEU A 88 17.55 1.63 12.92
CA LEU A 88 18.95 2.10 12.91
C LEU A 88 19.17 3.25 11.91
N GLN A 89 18.61 3.15 10.70
CA GLN A 89 18.74 4.18 9.67
C GLN A 89 18.06 5.50 10.06
N ARG A 90 16.99 5.45 10.87
CA ARG A 90 16.29 6.66 11.35
C ARG A 90 16.98 7.29 12.55
N VAL A 91 17.32 6.50 13.58
CA VAL A 91 17.97 7.04 14.79
C VAL A 91 19.42 7.45 14.53
N GLY A 92 20.11 6.76 13.60
CA GLY A 92 21.47 7.10 13.16
C GLY A 92 21.57 8.38 12.31
N ARG A 93 20.46 9.11 12.14
CA ARG A 93 20.45 10.47 11.59
C ARG A 93 20.83 11.52 12.61
N ALA A 94 20.61 11.24 13.88
CA ALA A 94 20.93 12.17 14.95
C ALA A 94 22.32 11.91 15.54
N GLY A 95 22.95 12.97 16.02
CA GLY A 95 24.22 12.91 16.76
C GLY A 95 25.43 12.59 15.88
N ARG A 96 25.43 12.98 14.61
CA ARG A 96 26.54 12.74 13.67
C ARG A 96 27.72 13.67 13.91
N LEU A 97 27.48 14.94 14.28
CA LEU A 97 28.57 15.89 14.55
C LEU A 97 29.05 15.83 16.00
N THR A 98 28.12 15.77 16.95
CA THR A 98 28.44 15.90 18.38
C THR A 98 28.55 14.56 19.10
N GLY A 99 28.09 13.46 18.49
CA GLY A 99 27.97 12.15 19.14
C GLY A 99 26.79 12.02 20.11
N ASN A 100 26.08 13.13 20.42
CA ASN A 100 24.97 13.16 21.37
C ASN A 100 23.65 13.45 20.65
N ALA A 101 22.63 12.64 20.94
CA ALA A 101 21.29 12.81 20.39
C ALA A 101 20.20 12.27 21.31
N LEU A 102 19.01 12.88 21.25
CA LEU A 102 17.80 12.35 21.88
C LEU A 102 16.98 11.54 20.87
N ASN A 103 16.84 10.24 21.12
CA ASN A 103 15.98 9.36 20.33
C ASN A 103 14.76 8.95 21.16
N LEU A 104 13.56 9.36 20.75
CA LEU A 104 12.31 9.02 21.41
C LEU A 104 11.45 8.16 20.49
N ALA A 105 10.96 7.02 20.97
CA ALA A 105 10.04 6.16 20.22
C ALA A 105 8.72 5.99 20.97
N PHE A 106 7.62 6.41 20.35
CA PHE A 106 6.28 6.15 20.84
C PHE A 106 5.87 4.73 20.46
N VAL A 107 5.43 3.94 21.43
CA VAL A 107 5.10 2.53 21.24
C VAL A 107 3.66 2.27 21.64
N THR A 108 2.89 1.65 20.75
CA THR A 108 1.53 1.23 21.08
C THR A 108 1.57 -0.07 21.89
N GLY A 109 0.86 -0.13 23.01
CA GLY A 109 0.83 -1.28 23.92
C GLY A 109 0.01 -2.48 23.41
N ARG A 110 0.06 -2.81 22.12
CA ARG A 110 -0.75 -3.86 21.48
C ARG A 110 -0.09 -4.49 20.26
N GLY A 111 -0.56 -5.66 19.85
CA GLY A 111 -0.08 -6.36 18.65
C GLY A 111 1.40 -6.73 18.73
N ILE A 112 2.11 -6.63 17.60
CA ILE A 112 3.55 -6.94 17.50
C ILE A 112 4.41 -6.04 18.40
N ASN A 113 3.95 -4.82 18.68
CA ASN A 113 4.70 -3.86 19.50
C ASN A 113 4.75 -4.25 20.98
N LEU A 114 3.73 -4.97 21.48
CA LEU A 114 3.73 -5.45 22.87
C LEU A 114 4.86 -6.46 23.12
N GLN A 115 5.14 -7.34 22.15
CA GLN A 115 6.27 -8.28 22.23
C GLN A 115 7.60 -7.53 22.29
N ARG A 116 7.74 -6.45 21.51
CA ARG A 116 8.95 -5.60 21.49
C ARG A 116 9.13 -4.75 22.74
N LEU A 117 8.06 -4.43 23.45
CA LEU A 117 8.16 -3.79 24.76
C LEU A 117 8.72 -4.76 25.81
N GLY A 118 8.40 -6.05 25.71
CA GLY A 118 8.96 -7.10 26.55
C GLY A 118 10.43 -7.43 26.24
N ASP A 119 10.85 -7.23 24.98
CA ASP A 119 12.24 -7.39 24.53
C ASP A 119 12.66 -6.22 23.62
N PRO A 120 13.05 -5.07 24.20
CA PRO A 120 13.44 -3.89 23.42
C PRO A 120 14.76 -4.07 22.67
N LEU A 121 15.63 -4.99 23.09
CA LEU A 121 16.90 -5.26 22.41
C LEU A 121 16.69 -5.92 21.05
N SER A 122 15.57 -6.63 20.85
CA SER A 122 15.20 -7.20 19.55
C SER A 122 15.13 -6.17 18.41
N ILE A 123 14.85 -4.89 18.71
CA ILE A 123 14.83 -3.81 17.71
C ILE A 123 16.07 -2.92 17.75
N ILE A 124 16.63 -2.67 18.94
CA ILE A 124 17.78 -1.78 19.13
C ILE A 124 19.09 -2.45 18.68
N ASN A 125 19.27 -3.72 19.05
CA ASN A 125 20.47 -4.52 18.77
C ASN A 125 20.12 -5.83 18.05
N GLY A 126 19.00 -5.85 17.35
CA GLY A 126 18.57 -7.02 16.60
C GLY A 126 19.45 -7.28 15.37
N PRO A 127 19.41 -8.50 14.80
CA PRO A 127 20.11 -8.79 13.57
C PRO A 127 19.48 -8.02 12.39
N VAL A 128 20.32 -7.33 11.63
CA VAL A 128 19.94 -6.73 10.35
C VAL A 128 19.82 -7.85 9.31
N ARG A 129 18.60 -8.08 8.82
CA ARG A 129 18.38 -9.03 7.72
C ARG A 129 18.77 -8.36 6.39
N PRO A 130 19.63 -8.98 5.56
CA PRO A 130 19.92 -8.46 4.25
C PRO A 130 18.63 -8.42 3.40
N PRO A 131 18.46 -7.42 2.53
CA PRO A 131 17.34 -7.39 1.61
C PRO A 131 17.42 -8.60 0.67
N ALA A 132 16.29 -9.28 0.46
CA ALA A 132 16.18 -10.34 -0.52
C ALA A 132 15.50 -9.79 -1.78
N THR A 133 16.17 -9.91 -2.93
CA THR A 133 15.56 -9.65 -4.24
C THR A 133 14.90 -10.93 -4.74
N TYR A 134 13.57 -10.89 -4.85
CA TYR A 134 12.80 -12.01 -5.37
C TYR A 134 12.73 -11.92 -6.90
N LEU A 135 13.75 -12.45 -7.57
CA LEU A 135 13.81 -12.49 -9.05
C LEU A 135 12.66 -13.28 -9.68
N SER A 136 11.94 -14.09 -8.91
CA SER A 136 10.74 -14.82 -9.35
C SER A 136 9.45 -13.98 -9.38
N ALA A 137 9.51 -12.69 -9.05
CA ALA A 137 8.36 -11.80 -9.09
C ALA A 137 7.91 -11.56 -10.55
N ALA A 138 6.87 -12.28 -10.98
CA ALA A 138 6.43 -12.32 -12.37
C ALA A 138 6.13 -10.94 -12.97
N GLU A 139 5.46 -10.06 -12.23
CA GLU A 139 5.13 -8.70 -12.71
C GLU A 139 6.38 -7.84 -12.98
N ILE A 140 7.40 -7.95 -12.12
CA ILE A 140 8.66 -7.23 -12.32
C ILE A 140 9.36 -7.75 -13.58
N LEU A 141 9.45 -9.07 -13.73
CA LEU A 141 10.06 -9.68 -14.92
C LEU A 141 9.33 -9.28 -16.21
N ARG A 142 8.00 -9.28 -16.23
CA ARG A 142 7.18 -8.92 -17.40
C ARG A 142 7.45 -7.49 -17.88
N ARG A 143 7.49 -6.53 -16.95
CA ARG A 143 7.75 -5.11 -17.27
C ARG A 143 9.18 -4.87 -17.71
N GLN A 144 10.15 -5.53 -17.06
CA GLN A 144 11.55 -5.48 -17.46
C GLN A 144 11.75 -6.09 -18.85
N TYR A 145 11.04 -7.18 -19.16
CA TYR A 145 11.04 -7.75 -20.51
C TYR A 145 10.42 -6.80 -21.53
N LEU A 146 9.29 -6.15 -21.22
CA LEU A 146 8.69 -5.16 -22.12
C LEU A 146 9.62 -3.95 -22.35
N ALA A 147 10.30 -3.46 -21.30
CA ALA A 147 11.31 -2.41 -21.43
C ALA A 147 12.49 -2.86 -22.30
N HIS A 148 12.95 -4.12 -22.14
CA HIS A 148 13.97 -4.71 -23.00
C HIS A 148 13.54 -4.78 -24.48
N LEU A 149 12.27 -5.12 -24.73
CA LEU A 149 11.71 -5.10 -26.08
C LEU A 149 11.67 -3.68 -26.66
N VAL A 150 11.24 -2.69 -25.88
CA VAL A 150 11.23 -1.27 -26.29
C VAL A 150 12.64 -0.78 -26.64
N ASP A 151 13.64 -1.09 -25.80
CA ASP A 151 15.04 -0.72 -26.07
C ASP A 151 15.56 -1.36 -27.36
N ALA A 152 15.31 -2.66 -27.57
CA ALA A 152 15.72 -3.36 -28.79
C ALA A 152 14.96 -2.83 -30.02
N PHE A 153 13.67 -2.53 -29.88
CA PHE A 153 12.81 -1.99 -30.92
C PHE A 153 13.28 -0.60 -31.36
N ALA A 154 13.71 0.23 -30.41
CA ALA A 154 14.18 1.58 -30.66
C ALA A 154 15.54 1.67 -31.38
N ARG A 155 16.28 0.56 -31.51
CA ARG A 155 17.57 0.57 -32.24
C ARG A 155 17.41 0.63 -33.76
N ASP A 156 16.22 0.32 -34.27
CA ASP A 156 15.90 0.43 -35.68
C ASP A 156 15.31 1.83 -35.98
N PRO A 157 16.02 2.67 -36.75
CA PRO A 157 15.53 4.01 -37.09
C PRO A 157 14.32 4.00 -38.04
N GLY A 158 14.03 2.87 -38.70
CA GLY A 158 12.88 2.72 -39.60
C GLY A 158 11.53 2.51 -38.88
N ARG A 159 11.55 2.34 -37.56
CA ARG A 159 10.36 2.05 -36.75
C ARG A 159 9.76 3.30 -36.13
N PRO A 160 8.51 3.26 -35.64
CA PRO A 160 7.89 4.38 -34.95
C PRO A 160 8.64 4.75 -33.66
N HIS A 161 8.98 6.03 -33.54
CA HIS A 161 9.61 6.61 -32.35
C HIS A 161 8.68 7.66 -31.73
N PRO A 162 7.93 7.32 -30.66
CA PRO A 162 7.05 8.28 -30.01
C PRO A 162 7.83 9.48 -29.47
N LYS A 163 7.28 10.68 -29.72
CA LYS A 163 7.66 11.91 -29.01
C LYS A 163 6.62 12.32 -27.97
N LEU A 164 5.38 11.90 -28.18
CA LEU A 164 4.22 12.23 -27.36
C LEU A 164 3.55 10.97 -26.83
N ALA A 165 2.98 11.06 -25.64
CA ALA A 165 2.21 9.99 -25.03
C ALA A 165 1.00 9.61 -25.90
N SER A 166 0.39 10.61 -26.55
CA SER A 166 -0.74 10.40 -27.45
C SER A 166 -0.43 9.51 -28.66
N PHE A 167 0.83 9.45 -29.09
CA PHE A 167 1.31 8.52 -30.11
C PHE A 167 1.79 7.20 -29.50
N ALA A 168 2.50 7.27 -28.37
CA ALA A 168 3.02 6.10 -27.66
C ALA A 168 1.93 5.15 -27.16
N MET A 169 0.75 5.66 -26.81
CA MET A 169 -0.35 4.88 -26.26
C MET A 169 -1.30 4.30 -27.30
N GLN A 170 -1.13 4.62 -28.58
CA GLN A 170 -1.93 4.02 -29.65
C GLN A 170 -1.54 2.57 -29.88
N ALA A 171 -2.53 1.72 -30.16
CA ALA A 171 -2.38 0.28 -30.38
C ALA A 171 -3.00 -0.23 -31.70
N ALA A 172 -3.24 0.66 -32.66
CA ALA A 172 -3.55 0.29 -34.04
C ALA A 172 -2.39 -0.52 -34.66
N PRO A 173 -2.60 -1.38 -35.67
CA PRO A 173 -1.53 -2.22 -36.24
C PRO A 173 -0.25 -1.45 -36.63
N ASP A 174 -0.40 -0.26 -37.20
CA ASP A 174 0.67 0.63 -37.67
C ASP A 174 1.24 1.56 -36.58
N SER A 175 0.66 1.57 -35.39
CA SER A 175 1.11 2.40 -34.27
C SER A 175 2.33 1.82 -33.55
N PHE A 176 2.93 2.62 -32.65
CA PHE A 176 4.05 2.18 -31.82
C PHE A 176 3.76 0.89 -31.04
N LEU A 177 2.67 0.81 -30.26
CA LEU A 177 2.37 -0.41 -29.48
C LEU A 177 1.92 -1.57 -30.37
N GLY A 178 1.23 -1.28 -31.47
CA GLY A 178 0.84 -2.32 -32.44
C GLY A 178 2.06 -3.03 -33.02
N GLN A 179 3.00 -2.26 -33.55
CA GLN A 179 4.26 -2.78 -34.11
C GLN A 179 5.16 -3.38 -33.03
N LEU A 180 5.18 -2.85 -31.80
CA LEU A 180 5.94 -3.43 -30.69
C LEU A 180 5.42 -4.83 -30.32
N VAL A 181 4.10 -5.02 -30.29
CA VAL A 181 3.49 -6.33 -30.05
C VAL A 181 3.82 -7.30 -31.19
N GLU A 182 3.71 -6.86 -32.44
CA GLU A 182 4.08 -7.69 -33.59
C GLU A 182 5.57 -8.09 -33.56
N TYR A 183 6.45 -7.14 -33.24
CA TYR A 183 7.87 -7.42 -33.03
C TYR A 183 8.08 -8.43 -31.90
N ALA A 184 7.38 -8.27 -30.77
CA ALA A 184 7.51 -9.17 -29.62
C ALA A 184 7.08 -10.61 -29.93
N GLU A 185 6.05 -10.79 -30.77
CA GLU A 185 5.50 -12.10 -31.09
C GLU A 185 6.19 -12.78 -32.29
N SER A 186 6.69 -12.00 -33.27
CA SER A 186 7.28 -12.56 -34.50
C SER A 186 8.52 -13.44 -34.26
N ASP A 187 9.32 -13.14 -33.23
CA ASP A 187 10.50 -13.92 -32.83
C ASP A 187 10.59 -14.03 -31.30
N ALA A 188 9.45 -14.34 -30.66
CA ALA A 188 9.33 -14.37 -29.20
C ALA A 188 10.43 -15.20 -28.53
N ASP A 189 10.77 -16.36 -29.10
CA ASP A 189 11.79 -17.25 -28.54
C ASP A 189 13.18 -16.62 -28.52
N ALA A 190 13.61 -15.93 -29.58
CA ALA A 190 14.91 -15.28 -29.59
C ALA A 190 14.92 -14.01 -28.73
N HIS A 191 13.84 -13.23 -28.69
CA HIS A 191 13.70 -12.09 -27.78
C HIS A 191 13.83 -12.54 -26.31
N LEU A 192 13.10 -13.58 -25.94
CA LEU A 192 13.14 -14.17 -24.59
C LEU A 192 14.51 -14.75 -24.28
N ALA A 193 15.15 -15.45 -25.22
CA ALA A 193 16.48 -16.02 -25.02
C ALA A 193 17.52 -14.92 -24.71
N ARG A 194 17.48 -13.79 -25.44
CA ARG A 194 18.38 -12.65 -25.18
C ARG A 194 18.13 -12.02 -23.82
N PHE A 195 16.88 -11.82 -23.42
CA PHE A 195 16.54 -11.27 -22.12
C PHE A 195 16.94 -12.21 -20.97
N LEU A 196 16.63 -13.51 -21.09
CA LEU A 196 16.94 -14.50 -20.06
C LEU A 196 18.45 -14.72 -19.89
N ALA A 197 19.24 -14.52 -20.95
CA ALA A 197 20.70 -14.56 -20.88
C ALA A 197 21.32 -13.41 -20.05
N CYS A 198 20.55 -12.37 -19.71
CA CYS A 198 21.01 -11.31 -18.80
C CYS A 198 21.05 -11.73 -17.33
N PHE A 199 20.56 -12.93 -16.99
CA PHE A 199 20.53 -13.43 -15.62
C PHE A 199 21.54 -14.58 -15.44
N ASP A 200 22.40 -14.49 -14.42
CA ASP A 200 23.31 -15.59 -14.05
C ASP A 200 22.53 -16.85 -13.62
N SER A 201 21.42 -16.64 -12.90
CA SER A 201 20.50 -17.71 -12.51
C SER A 201 19.09 -17.15 -12.34
N LEU A 202 18.11 -17.81 -12.94
CA LEU A 202 16.68 -17.54 -12.74
C LEU A 202 15.96 -18.87 -12.51
N PRO A 203 14.99 -18.97 -11.57
CA PRO A 203 14.23 -20.20 -11.39
C PRO A 203 13.47 -20.60 -12.67
N ASP A 204 13.53 -21.87 -13.04
CA ASP A 204 12.90 -22.40 -14.27
C ASP A 204 11.41 -22.07 -14.37
N ALA A 205 10.70 -22.11 -13.24
CA ALA A 205 9.28 -21.75 -13.19
C ALA A 205 9.02 -20.28 -13.57
N ALA A 206 9.93 -19.37 -13.20
CA ALA A 206 9.81 -17.95 -13.54
C ALA A 206 10.10 -17.73 -15.03
N ALA A 207 11.13 -18.39 -15.57
CA ALA A 207 11.44 -18.37 -17.00
C ALA A 207 10.27 -18.93 -17.82
N ALA A 208 9.75 -20.10 -17.46
CA ALA A 208 8.61 -20.73 -18.13
C ALA A 208 7.36 -19.83 -18.09
N GLY A 209 7.06 -19.22 -16.94
CA GLY A 209 5.94 -18.29 -16.81
C GLY A 209 6.07 -17.05 -17.69
N LEU A 210 7.29 -16.53 -17.90
CA LEU A 210 7.54 -15.42 -18.82
C LEU A 210 7.37 -15.85 -20.28
N ARG A 211 7.86 -17.05 -20.65
CA ARG A 211 7.66 -17.62 -21.99
C ARG A 211 6.18 -17.74 -22.33
N THR A 212 5.39 -18.39 -21.46
CA THR A 212 3.94 -18.53 -21.66
C THR A 212 3.23 -17.19 -21.79
N TRP A 213 3.70 -16.16 -21.09
CA TRP A 213 3.09 -14.83 -21.16
C TRP A 213 3.41 -14.07 -22.47
N ALA A 214 4.60 -14.28 -23.04
CA ALA A 214 5.04 -13.60 -24.25
C ALA A 214 4.68 -14.34 -25.55
N THR A 215 4.42 -15.64 -25.51
CA THR A 215 4.04 -16.44 -26.69
C THR A 215 2.57 -16.24 -27.07
N ALA A 216 2.30 -16.17 -28.37
CA ALA A 216 0.96 -16.01 -28.93
C ALA A 216 0.32 -17.38 -29.25
N PRO A 217 -0.66 -17.87 -28.46
CA PRO A 217 -1.21 -19.21 -28.63
C PRO A 217 -2.18 -19.33 -29.82
N ASP A 218 -2.88 -18.24 -30.17
CA ASP A 218 -3.98 -18.22 -31.13
C ASP A 218 -3.66 -17.39 -32.38
N GLY A 219 -2.36 -17.32 -32.76
CA GLY A 219 -1.87 -16.50 -33.87
C GLY A 219 -1.51 -15.06 -33.48
N PRO A 220 -1.28 -14.16 -34.46
CA PRO A 220 -0.82 -12.79 -34.18
C PRO A 220 -1.76 -12.03 -33.24
N ARG A 221 -1.16 -11.21 -32.37
CA ARG A 221 -1.80 -10.32 -31.38
C ARG A 221 -2.60 -11.04 -30.29
N SER A 222 -2.34 -12.33 -30.06
CA SER A 222 -3.09 -13.16 -29.10
C SER A 222 -2.35 -13.43 -27.79
N SER A 223 -1.06 -13.07 -27.68
CA SER A 223 -0.28 -13.35 -26.47
C SER A 223 -0.88 -12.65 -25.24
N PRO A 224 -0.71 -13.24 -24.03
CA PRO A 224 -1.02 -12.53 -22.79
C PRO A 224 -0.34 -11.15 -22.68
N LEU A 225 0.87 -10.98 -23.23
CA LEU A 225 1.56 -9.70 -23.39
C LEU A 225 0.74 -8.73 -24.25
N ALA A 226 0.33 -9.15 -25.46
CA ALA A 226 -0.48 -8.34 -26.36
C ALA A 226 -1.78 -7.86 -25.70
N ARG A 227 -2.48 -8.77 -25.00
CA ARG A 227 -3.71 -8.45 -24.25
C ARG A 227 -3.46 -7.40 -23.17
N GLN A 228 -2.34 -7.48 -22.45
CA GLN A 228 -1.97 -6.48 -21.44
C GLN A 228 -1.70 -5.11 -22.07
N VAL A 229 -0.95 -5.06 -23.18
CA VAL A 229 -0.66 -3.83 -23.92
C VAL A 229 -1.93 -3.18 -24.44
N PHE A 230 -2.82 -3.95 -25.09
CA PHE A 230 -4.08 -3.41 -25.60
C PHE A 230 -5.04 -2.98 -24.50
N ALA A 231 -5.10 -3.72 -23.39
CA ALA A 231 -5.90 -3.30 -22.23
C ALA A 231 -5.38 -1.98 -21.64
N ALA A 232 -4.06 -1.77 -21.58
CA ALA A 232 -3.47 -0.51 -21.12
C ALA A 232 -3.79 0.65 -22.07
N SER A 233 -3.63 0.46 -23.38
CA SER A 233 -4.01 1.44 -24.40
C SER A 233 -5.51 1.80 -24.33
N HIS A 234 -6.38 0.80 -24.16
CA HIS A 234 -7.82 1.03 -24.01
C HIS A 234 -8.15 1.85 -22.75
N ARG A 235 -7.57 1.51 -21.59
CA ARG A 235 -7.76 2.29 -20.35
C ARG A 235 -7.30 3.75 -20.50
N TRP A 236 -6.20 3.97 -21.21
CA TRP A 236 -5.70 5.32 -21.50
C TRP A 236 -6.67 6.09 -22.40
N ASN A 237 -7.14 5.49 -23.50
CA ASN A 237 -8.12 6.10 -24.38
C ASN A 237 -9.41 6.47 -23.62
N THR A 238 -9.97 5.55 -22.84
CA THR A 238 -11.17 5.82 -22.02
C THR A 238 -10.95 6.96 -21.02
N THR A 239 -9.76 7.03 -20.41
CA THR A 239 -9.41 8.13 -19.50
C THR A 239 -9.35 9.46 -20.23
N VAL A 240 -8.67 9.51 -21.37
CA VAL A 240 -8.54 10.71 -22.20
C VAL A 240 -9.90 11.17 -22.72
N ASP A 241 -10.74 10.26 -23.20
CA ASP A 241 -12.09 10.58 -23.67
C ASP A 241 -12.97 11.13 -22.55
N GLY A 242 -12.85 10.58 -21.33
CA GLY A 242 -13.51 11.10 -20.13
C GLY A 242 -13.13 12.53 -19.80
N LEU A 243 -11.83 12.84 -19.85
CA LEU A 243 -11.36 14.20 -19.59
C LEU A 243 -11.73 15.18 -20.71
N VAL A 244 -11.73 14.76 -21.97
CA VAL A 244 -12.21 15.58 -23.10
C VAL A 244 -13.70 15.89 -22.94
N HIS A 245 -14.51 14.89 -22.57
CA HIS A 245 -15.94 15.10 -22.34
C HIS A 245 -16.19 16.06 -21.17
N ARG A 246 -15.44 15.89 -20.06
CA ARG A 246 -15.48 16.81 -18.92
C ARG A 246 -15.07 18.22 -19.31
N GLN A 247 -13.97 18.39 -20.06
CA GLN A 247 -13.52 19.69 -20.55
C GLN A 247 -14.63 20.38 -21.32
N LYS A 248 -15.27 19.67 -22.26
CA LYS A 248 -16.37 20.20 -23.06
C LYS A 248 -17.57 20.59 -22.19
N ALA A 249 -17.99 19.74 -21.25
CA ALA A 249 -19.08 20.06 -20.33
C ALA A 249 -18.80 21.33 -19.50
N ILE A 250 -17.56 21.54 -19.08
CA ILE A 250 -17.15 22.75 -18.37
C ILE A 250 -17.19 23.95 -19.31
N GLU A 251 -16.62 23.85 -20.51
CA GLU A 251 -16.61 24.92 -21.52
C GLU A 251 -18.02 25.34 -21.94
N ASP A 252 -18.95 24.39 -22.07
CA ASP A 252 -20.35 24.65 -22.42
C ASP A 252 -21.09 25.37 -21.27
N ALA A 253 -20.80 25.03 -20.00
CA ALA A 253 -21.47 25.61 -18.83
C ALA A 253 -20.87 26.97 -18.38
N LEU A 254 -19.58 27.21 -18.65
CA LEU A 254 -18.83 28.35 -18.11
C LEU A 254 -19.40 29.72 -18.50
N PRO A 255 -19.81 29.99 -19.77
CA PRO A 255 -20.33 31.31 -20.15
C PRO A 255 -21.56 31.74 -19.35
N GLU A 256 -22.48 30.80 -19.09
CA GLU A 256 -23.68 31.09 -18.29
C GLU A 256 -23.32 31.36 -16.83
N LEU A 257 -22.42 30.54 -16.25
CA LEU A 257 -21.95 30.72 -14.88
C LEU A 257 -21.27 32.08 -14.70
N GLU A 258 -20.43 32.50 -15.64
CA GLU A 258 -19.75 33.79 -15.63
C GLU A 258 -20.74 34.95 -15.79
N HIS A 259 -21.73 34.81 -16.67
CA HIS A 259 -22.78 35.81 -16.83
C HIS A 259 -23.56 36.01 -15.54
N VAL A 260 -24.04 34.93 -14.91
CA VAL A 260 -24.79 35.00 -13.64
C VAL A 260 -23.92 35.58 -12.53
N ALA A 261 -22.64 35.20 -12.44
CA ALA A 261 -21.70 35.72 -11.44
C ALA A 261 -21.43 37.23 -11.59
N GLY A 262 -21.53 37.77 -12.81
CA GLY A 262 -21.35 39.19 -13.12
C GLY A 262 -22.57 40.07 -12.82
N LEU A 263 -23.73 39.49 -12.55
CA LEU A 263 -24.93 40.26 -12.22
C LEU A 263 -24.77 40.98 -10.87
N PRO A 264 -25.29 42.22 -10.71
CA PRO A 264 -25.25 42.93 -9.42
C PRO A 264 -25.94 42.15 -8.28
N ALA A 265 -26.96 41.36 -8.62
CA ALA A 265 -27.72 40.53 -7.68
C ALA A 265 -27.13 39.11 -7.51
N ALA A 266 -25.96 38.82 -8.07
CA ALA A 266 -25.32 37.50 -7.97
C ALA A 266 -25.05 37.13 -6.51
N SER A 267 -25.44 35.91 -6.12
CA SER A 267 -25.10 35.39 -4.80
C SER A 267 -23.62 35.02 -4.70
N ASP A 268 -23.11 34.87 -3.48
CA ASP A 268 -21.76 34.34 -3.28
C ASP A 268 -21.60 32.92 -3.81
N GLU A 269 -22.68 32.13 -3.83
CA GLU A 269 -22.69 30.80 -4.45
C GLU A 269 -22.50 30.88 -5.97
N ASP A 270 -23.17 31.81 -6.66
CA ASP A 270 -23.03 31.96 -8.11
C ASP A 270 -21.62 32.41 -8.50
N ARG A 271 -21.05 33.35 -7.73
CA ARG A 271 -19.66 33.77 -7.92
C ARG A 271 -18.68 32.63 -7.62
N ARG A 272 -18.92 31.82 -6.59
CA ARG A 272 -18.12 30.62 -6.30
C ARG A 272 -18.23 29.60 -7.42
N ALA A 273 -19.43 29.35 -7.94
CA ALA A 273 -19.66 28.36 -9.00
C ALA A 273 -18.88 28.69 -10.28
N ALA A 274 -18.87 29.96 -10.71
CA ALA A 274 -18.07 30.39 -11.86
C ALA A 274 -16.55 30.21 -11.62
N ARG A 275 -16.07 30.52 -10.42
CA ARG A 275 -14.65 30.32 -10.05
C ARG A 275 -14.27 28.85 -10.02
N SER A 276 -15.09 28.01 -9.40
CA SER A 276 -14.90 26.56 -9.33
C SER A 276 -14.88 25.94 -10.74
N ALA A 277 -15.82 26.32 -11.62
CA ALA A 277 -15.81 25.87 -13.01
C ALA A 277 -14.51 26.25 -13.75
N ARG A 278 -14.03 27.49 -13.58
CA ARG A 278 -12.77 27.93 -14.18
C ARG A 278 -11.56 27.17 -13.63
N ALA A 279 -11.54 26.89 -12.32
CA ALA A 279 -10.52 26.07 -11.69
C ALA A 279 -10.52 24.65 -12.27
N ALA A 280 -11.69 24.02 -12.34
CA ALA A 280 -11.89 22.68 -12.89
C ALA A 280 -11.46 22.59 -14.36
N LEU A 281 -11.71 23.63 -15.16
CA LEU A 281 -11.27 23.68 -16.56
C LEU A 281 -9.74 23.64 -16.64
N LYS A 282 -9.05 24.50 -15.88
CA LYS A 282 -7.59 24.57 -15.87
C LYS A 282 -6.95 23.26 -15.40
N VAL A 283 -7.53 22.63 -14.37
CA VAL A 283 -7.12 21.31 -13.86
C VAL A 283 -7.26 20.26 -14.96
N THR A 284 -8.46 20.14 -15.56
CA THR A 284 -8.76 19.16 -16.61
C THR A 284 -7.85 19.33 -17.83
N GLN A 285 -7.60 20.57 -18.25
CA GLN A 285 -6.67 20.88 -19.35
C GLN A 285 -5.24 20.46 -19.04
N ARG A 286 -4.78 20.65 -17.80
CA ARG A 286 -3.44 20.21 -17.38
C ARG A 286 -3.31 18.70 -17.35
N GLU A 287 -4.30 17.99 -16.80
CA GLU A 287 -4.33 16.52 -16.82
C GLU A 287 -4.28 15.96 -18.26
N LEU A 288 -5.06 16.56 -19.17
CA LEU A 288 -5.02 16.21 -20.58
C LEU A 288 -3.65 16.47 -21.21
N ALA A 289 -3.00 17.58 -20.86
CA ALA A 289 -1.67 17.91 -21.34
C ALA A 289 -0.64 16.91 -20.83
N ASP A 290 -0.69 16.51 -19.56
CA ASP A 290 0.24 15.54 -18.97
C ASP A 290 0.06 14.15 -19.61
N LEU A 291 -1.19 13.68 -19.78
CA LEU A 291 -1.50 12.39 -20.40
C LEU A 291 -1.22 12.31 -21.91
N ARG A 292 -1.11 13.46 -22.59
CA ARG A 292 -0.84 13.55 -24.05
C ARG A 292 0.56 14.10 -24.36
N GLY A 293 1.31 14.52 -23.34
CA GLY A 293 2.52 15.32 -23.45
C GLY A 293 3.79 14.56 -23.81
N ASP A 294 4.93 15.22 -23.64
CA ASP A 294 6.25 14.77 -24.12
C ASP A 294 6.85 13.62 -23.28
N TYR A 295 6.52 13.53 -21.98
CA TYR A 295 7.06 12.49 -21.10
C TYR A 295 6.28 11.17 -21.21
N TRP A 296 6.21 10.63 -22.42
CA TRP A 296 5.44 9.44 -22.76
C TRP A 296 5.85 8.17 -22.02
N ILE A 297 7.12 8.08 -21.59
CA ILE A 297 7.62 6.96 -20.77
C ILE A 297 6.87 6.92 -19.44
N GLY A 298 6.66 8.07 -18.79
CA GLY A 298 5.91 8.16 -17.54
C GLY A 298 4.46 7.70 -17.69
N VAL A 299 3.84 7.94 -18.84
CA VAL A 299 2.48 7.45 -19.13
C VAL A 299 2.47 5.93 -19.29
N LEU A 300 3.45 5.33 -19.96
CA LEU A 300 3.55 3.87 -20.04
C LEU A 300 3.81 3.21 -18.67
N GLU A 301 4.57 3.88 -17.80
CA GLU A 301 4.77 3.47 -16.41
C GLU A 301 3.45 3.55 -15.63
N GLU A 302 2.72 4.66 -15.72
CA GLU A 302 1.43 4.87 -15.05
C GLU A 302 0.40 3.80 -15.43
N PHE A 303 0.35 3.40 -16.70
CA PHE A 303 -0.56 2.37 -17.20
C PHE A 303 -0.02 0.93 -17.03
N GLY A 304 1.11 0.76 -16.34
CA GLY A 304 1.65 -0.53 -15.88
C GLY A 304 2.35 -1.35 -16.96
N LEU A 305 2.81 -0.70 -18.02
CA LEU A 305 3.59 -1.33 -19.10
C LEU A 305 5.09 -1.31 -18.79
N LEU A 306 5.61 -0.16 -18.35
CA LEU A 306 7.04 -0.02 -18.03
C LEU A 306 7.30 -0.06 -16.50
N PRO A 307 8.52 -0.40 -16.07
CA PRO A 307 8.87 -0.41 -14.65
C PRO A 307 8.90 0.99 -14.03
N ASN A 308 8.22 1.17 -12.89
CA ASN A 308 8.33 2.35 -12.01
C ASN A 308 9.16 2.01 -10.76
N TYR A 309 9.83 3.03 -10.20
CA TYR A 309 10.54 2.99 -8.90
C TYR A 309 9.67 2.52 -7.72
N THR A 310 8.35 2.73 -7.76
CA THR A 310 7.42 2.31 -6.70
C THR A 310 7.09 0.82 -6.72
N LEU A 311 7.42 0.09 -7.81
CA LEU A 311 7.20 -1.36 -8.03
C LEU A 311 5.74 -1.86 -7.90
N ILE A 312 4.80 -1.00 -7.46
CA ILE A 312 3.39 -1.30 -7.23
C ILE A 312 2.58 -0.17 -7.88
N ASP A 313 2.05 -0.41 -9.09
CA ASP A 313 1.20 0.55 -9.83
C ASP A 313 -0.27 0.47 -9.40
N ASP A 314 -0.51 -0.06 -8.21
CA ASP A 314 -1.83 -0.08 -7.59
C ASP A 314 -2.01 1.21 -6.79
N SER A 315 -2.21 2.32 -7.50
CA SER A 315 -2.44 3.63 -6.91
C SER A 315 -3.75 4.25 -7.38
N VAL A 316 -4.28 5.16 -6.55
CA VAL A 316 -5.42 6.00 -6.84
C VAL A 316 -4.92 7.44 -6.87
N THR A 317 -5.39 8.18 -7.86
CA THR A 317 -5.06 9.59 -8.05
C THR A 317 -6.15 10.47 -7.43
N LEU A 318 -5.73 11.47 -6.66
CA LEU A 318 -6.57 12.54 -6.14
C LEU A 318 -6.18 13.84 -6.81
N GLU A 319 -7.12 14.42 -7.55
CA GLU A 319 -6.98 15.71 -8.20
C GLU A 319 -7.59 16.79 -7.34
N VAL A 320 -6.77 17.77 -6.95
CA VAL A 320 -7.20 18.86 -6.07
C VAL A 320 -7.14 20.16 -6.85
N ALA A 321 -8.29 20.80 -7.00
CA ALA A 321 -8.40 22.16 -7.53
C ALA A 321 -8.41 23.16 -6.37
N LEU A 322 -7.42 24.05 -6.35
CA LEU A 322 -7.25 25.08 -5.35
C LEU A 322 -7.55 26.46 -5.94
N THR A 323 -8.34 27.23 -5.19
CA THR A 323 -8.63 28.63 -5.49
C THR A 323 -8.20 29.53 -4.34
N TRP A 324 -7.59 30.68 -4.62
CA TRP A 324 -7.29 31.70 -3.61
C TRP A 324 -7.23 33.08 -4.24
N VAL A 325 -7.21 34.11 -3.42
CA VAL A 325 -7.02 35.50 -3.85
C VAL A 325 -5.58 35.88 -3.59
N ASP A 326 -4.90 36.38 -4.61
CA ASP A 326 -3.58 36.97 -4.43
C ASP A 326 -3.71 38.27 -3.61
N PRO A 327 -3.02 38.40 -2.46
CA PRO A 327 -3.16 39.57 -1.60
C PRO A 327 -2.65 40.85 -2.27
N ASP A 328 -1.69 40.77 -3.18
CA ASP A 328 -1.06 41.92 -3.82
C ASP A 328 -1.86 42.38 -5.04
N THR A 329 -2.31 41.44 -5.89
CA THR A 329 -3.07 41.79 -7.10
C THR A 329 -4.58 41.82 -6.90
N GLN A 330 -5.09 41.26 -5.81
CA GLN A 330 -6.52 41.02 -5.56
C GLN A 330 -7.18 40.15 -6.65
N GLU A 331 -6.39 39.44 -7.46
CA GLU A 331 -6.88 38.55 -8.51
C GLU A 331 -7.02 37.12 -7.99
N TRP A 332 -8.00 36.40 -8.55
CA TRP A 332 -8.18 34.99 -8.25
C TRP A 332 -7.13 34.14 -8.95
N GLN A 333 -6.45 33.31 -8.17
CA GLN A 333 -5.47 32.34 -8.64
C GLN A 333 -6.03 30.93 -8.57
N TYR A 334 -5.53 30.10 -9.49
CA TYR A 334 -5.97 28.72 -9.69
C TYR A 334 -4.74 27.81 -9.79
N GLU A 335 -4.64 26.84 -8.88
CA GLU A 335 -3.62 25.80 -8.88
C GLU A 335 -4.31 24.44 -8.89
N SER A 336 -3.70 23.50 -9.62
CA SER A 336 -4.07 22.10 -9.53
C SER A 336 -2.91 21.32 -8.92
N THR A 337 -3.24 20.33 -8.11
CA THR A 337 -2.25 19.36 -7.62
C THR A 337 -2.82 17.96 -7.67
N SER A 338 -1.99 17.05 -8.16
CA SER A 338 -2.29 15.62 -8.19
C SER A 338 -1.55 14.92 -7.05
N LEU A 339 -2.24 14.05 -6.32
CA LEU A 339 -1.71 13.29 -5.20
C LEU A 339 -2.01 11.81 -5.39
N GLN A 340 -1.00 10.95 -5.25
CA GLN A 340 -1.17 9.51 -5.41
C GLN A 340 -1.12 8.77 -4.06
N ARG A 341 -1.99 7.77 -3.91
CA ARG A 341 -1.98 6.86 -2.75
C ARG A 341 -2.12 5.41 -3.19
N ALA A 342 -1.40 4.52 -2.51
CA ALA A 342 -1.57 3.08 -2.70
C ALA A 342 -3.03 2.67 -2.43
N SER A 343 -3.58 1.87 -3.33
CA SER A 343 -5.01 1.55 -3.43
C SER A 343 -5.65 1.02 -2.15
N ALA A 344 -4.94 0.20 -1.38
CA ALA A 344 -5.45 -0.32 -0.11
C ALA A 344 -5.70 0.78 0.94
N ASN A 345 -4.92 1.86 0.92
CA ASN A 345 -5.12 3.03 1.78
C ASN A 345 -6.08 4.02 1.14
N ALA A 346 -6.00 4.21 -0.17
CA ALA A 346 -6.88 5.11 -0.91
C ALA A 346 -8.36 4.75 -0.75
N LEU A 347 -8.70 3.46 -0.69
CA LEU A 347 -10.08 3.04 -0.37
C LEU A 347 -10.61 3.58 0.96
N ARG A 348 -9.77 4.05 1.88
CA ARG A 348 -10.20 4.72 3.12
C ARG A 348 -9.97 6.23 3.07
N GLU A 349 -8.79 6.64 2.65
CA GLU A 349 -8.31 8.04 2.72
C GLU A 349 -8.82 8.90 1.57
N PHE A 350 -9.11 8.28 0.41
CA PHE A 350 -9.64 8.93 -0.79
C PHE A 350 -11.11 8.55 -1.04
N ALA A 351 -11.77 7.91 -0.08
CA ALA A 351 -13.20 7.66 -0.20
C ALA A 351 -13.98 8.98 -0.05
N PRO A 352 -15.07 9.19 -0.82
CA PRO A 352 -15.90 10.38 -0.67
C PRO A 352 -16.41 10.55 0.76
N GLY A 353 -16.39 11.79 1.24
CA GLY A 353 -16.75 12.16 2.60
C GLY A 353 -15.63 11.95 3.62
N SER A 354 -14.47 11.47 3.20
CA SER A 354 -13.26 11.47 4.02
C SER A 354 -12.48 12.79 3.88
N THR A 355 -11.52 12.97 4.78
CA THR A 355 -10.64 14.13 4.80
C THR A 355 -9.19 13.66 4.74
N PHE A 356 -8.47 14.12 3.73
CA PHE A 356 -7.09 13.77 3.48
C PHE A 356 -6.16 14.94 3.83
N TYR A 357 -5.09 14.67 4.57
CA TYR A 357 -4.16 15.70 5.01
C TYR A 357 -2.84 15.58 4.25
N ALA A 358 -2.52 16.59 3.43
CA ALA A 358 -1.28 16.68 2.67
C ALA A 358 -0.99 18.13 2.28
N ARG A 359 0.28 18.47 2.07
CA ARG A 359 0.74 19.82 1.66
C ARG A 359 0.28 20.95 2.60
N GLY A 360 0.03 20.63 3.87
CA GLY A 360 -0.50 21.58 4.85
C GLY A 360 -2.01 21.88 4.71
N LEU A 361 -2.72 21.08 3.90
CA LEU A 361 -4.14 21.24 3.60
C LEU A 361 -4.97 20.12 4.23
N GLU A 362 -6.19 20.47 4.64
CA GLU A 362 -7.30 19.59 4.97
C GLU A 362 -8.16 19.41 3.70
N ILE A 363 -7.87 18.36 2.92
CA ILE A 363 -8.50 18.10 1.62
C ILE A 363 -9.75 17.24 1.83
N ALA A 364 -10.93 17.84 1.74
CA ALA A 364 -12.19 17.11 1.77
C ALA A 364 -12.44 16.41 0.42
N ILE A 365 -12.54 15.09 0.43
CA ILE A 365 -12.80 14.31 -0.79
C ILE A 365 -14.30 14.29 -1.05
N ASP A 366 -14.72 14.77 -2.21
CA ASP A 366 -16.13 15.00 -2.51
C ASP A 366 -16.61 14.32 -3.78
N ALA A 367 -15.76 13.97 -4.75
CA ALA A 367 -16.21 13.35 -6.00
C ALA A 367 -15.37 12.15 -6.46
N VAL A 368 -16.03 11.18 -7.12
CA VAL A 368 -15.42 10.00 -7.76
C VAL A 368 -15.62 10.08 -9.26
N ASP A 369 -14.62 9.67 -10.04
CA ASP A 369 -14.79 9.54 -11.48
C ASP A 369 -15.66 8.31 -11.83
N LEU A 370 -16.84 8.54 -12.41
CA LEU A 370 -17.77 7.50 -12.84
C LEU A 370 -17.61 7.11 -14.33
N GLY A 371 -16.65 7.74 -15.03
CA GLY A 371 -16.50 7.59 -16.48
C GLY A 371 -17.60 8.29 -17.28
N VAL A 372 -17.41 8.38 -18.60
CA VAL A 372 -18.40 8.98 -19.50
C VAL A 372 -19.67 8.13 -19.48
N GLY A 373 -20.82 8.75 -19.21
CA GLY A 373 -22.11 8.05 -19.18
C GLY A 373 -22.14 6.84 -18.25
N GLU A 374 -21.50 6.94 -17.07
CA GLU A 374 -21.46 5.87 -16.06
C GLU A 374 -20.68 4.61 -16.50
N SER A 375 -19.86 4.70 -17.55
CA SER A 375 -19.10 3.56 -18.10
C SER A 375 -18.13 2.88 -17.12
N ALA A 376 -17.77 3.53 -16.00
CA ALA A 376 -16.95 2.90 -14.96
C ALA A 376 -17.78 2.09 -13.94
N ILE A 377 -19.11 2.24 -13.93
CA ILE A 377 -20.00 1.49 -13.04
C ILE A 377 -20.17 0.07 -13.59
N ARG A 378 -19.92 -0.92 -12.74
CA ARG A 378 -20.16 -2.34 -13.05
C ARG A 378 -21.05 -2.97 -12.00
N THR A 379 -21.91 -3.89 -12.41
CA THR A 379 -22.69 -4.68 -11.45
C THR A 379 -21.92 -5.96 -11.12
N MET A 380 -21.48 -6.09 -9.87
CA MET A 380 -20.74 -7.26 -9.40
C MET A 380 -21.59 -8.12 -8.47
N ALA A 381 -21.58 -9.44 -8.71
CA ALA A 381 -22.13 -10.42 -7.78
C ALA A 381 -21.03 -10.92 -6.84
N PHE A 382 -21.26 -10.83 -5.53
CA PHE A 382 -20.32 -11.29 -4.51
C PHE A 382 -20.87 -12.50 -3.74
N CYS A 383 -20.10 -13.59 -3.68
CA CYS A 383 -20.48 -14.77 -2.92
C CYS A 383 -20.54 -14.45 -1.41
N PRO A 384 -21.67 -14.72 -0.72
CA PRO A 384 -21.82 -14.45 0.71
C PRO A 384 -20.96 -15.35 1.60
N THR A 385 -20.44 -16.47 1.07
CA THR A 385 -19.70 -17.46 1.85
C THR A 385 -18.19 -17.40 1.62
N CYS A 386 -17.72 -17.53 0.38
CA CYS A 386 -16.28 -17.67 0.11
C CYS A 386 -15.60 -16.40 -0.41
N GLY A 387 -16.35 -15.40 -0.89
CA GLY A 387 -15.79 -14.16 -1.41
C GLY A 387 -15.42 -14.19 -2.89
N TYR A 388 -15.78 -15.25 -3.62
CA TYR A 388 -15.78 -15.22 -5.09
C TYR A 388 -16.62 -14.04 -5.60
N ALA A 389 -16.16 -13.37 -6.64
CA ALA A 389 -16.87 -12.25 -7.25
C ALA A 389 -16.88 -12.42 -8.77
N ALA A 390 -17.99 -12.03 -9.41
CA ALA A 390 -18.14 -12.06 -10.86
C ALA A 390 -18.83 -10.79 -11.36
N ASP A 391 -18.42 -10.32 -12.52
CA ASP A 391 -19.11 -9.25 -13.24
C ASP A 391 -20.39 -9.82 -13.86
N VAL A 392 -21.52 -9.18 -13.54
CA VAL A 392 -22.87 -9.53 -14.00
C VAL A 392 -23.57 -8.31 -14.61
N SER A 393 -22.80 -7.35 -15.12
CA SER A 393 -23.31 -6.20 -15.89
C SER A 393 -24.07 -6.65 -17.13
N GLU A 394 -24.83 -5.74 -17.76
CA GLU A 394 -25.64 -6.09 -18.95
C GLU A 394 -24.79 -6.77 -20.04
N GLY A 395 -25.23 -7.96 -20.49
CA GLY A 395 -24.51 -8.80 -21.44
C GLY A 395 -23.55 -9.83 -20.83
N ALA A 396 -23.28 -9.78 -19.53
CA ALA A 396 -22.49 -10.80 -18.83
C ALA A 396 -23.31 -12.04 -18.45
N SER A 397 -22.64 -13.18 -18.28
CA SER A 397 -23.30 -14.44 -17.90
C SER A 397 -23.81 -14.39 -16.46
N ALA A 398 -25.08 -14.74 -16.25
CA ALA A 398 -25.65 -14.81 -14.91
C ALA A 398 -24.98 -15.93 -14.08
N VAL A 399 -24.60 -15.61 -12.84
CA VAL A 399 -24.02 -16.59 -11.91
C VAL A 399 -25.09 -17.08 -10.94
N GLN A 400 -25.62 -18.28 -11.18
CA GLN A 400 -26.66 -18.89 -10.32
C GLN A 400 -26.09 -19.61 -9.10
N ALA A 401 -24.87 -20.15 -9.23
CA ALA A 401 -24.18 -20.87 -8.18
C ALA A 401 -22.70 -20.47 -8.17
N CYS A 402 -22.12 -20.34 -6.98
CA CYS A 402 -20.72 -19.97 -6.86
C CYS A 402 -19.80 -21.11 -7.35
N PRO A 403 -18.90 -20.87 -8.31
CA PRO A 403 -18.00 -21.91 -8.84
C PRO A 403 -16.95 -22.38 -7.83
N ARG A 404 -16.72 -21.64 -6.74
CA ARG A 404 -15.73 -22.00 -5.71
C ARG A 404 -16.30 -22.88 -4.61
N CYS A 405 -17.48 -22.54 -4.09
CA CYS A 405 -18.07 -23.21 -2.92
C CYS A 405 -19.46 -23.81 -3.16
N GLY A 406 -20.05 -23.62 -4.34
CA GLY A 406 -21.37 -24.13 -4.69
C GLY A 406 -22.55 -23.38 -4.07
N ASP A 407 -22.30 -22.27 -3.36
CA ASP A 407 -23.35 -21.49 -2.71
C ASP A 407 -24.26 -20.80 -3.75
N LEU A 408 -25.57 -21.01 -3.63
CA LEU A 408 -26.59 -20.44 -4.52
C LEU A 408 -26.92 -18.98 -4.20
N GLY A 409 -26.53 -18.49 -3.02
CA GLY A 409 -26.80 -17.11 -2.58
C GLY A 409 -26.22 -16.06 -3.52
N ILE A 410 -25.13 -16.36 -4.24
CA ILE A 410 -24.54 -15.41 -5.21
C ILE A 410 -25.51 -14.99 -6.32
N GLY A 411 -26.50 -15.83 -6.66
CA GLY A 411 -27.50 -15.50 -7.69
C GLY A 411 -28.52 -14.44 -7.25
N GLY A 412 -28.68 -14.24 -5.94
CA GLY A 412 -29.62 -13.30 -5.34
C GLY A 412 -29.29 -11.84 -5.66
N VAL A 413 -30.34 -11.02 -5.80
CA VAL A 413 -30.20 -9.58 -6.12
C VAL A 413 -29.53 -8.82 -4.98
N GLU A 414 -29.72 -9.24 -3.73
CA GLU A 414 -29.12 -8.67 -2.53
C GLU A 414 -27.59 -8.82 -2.48
N HIS A 415 -27.03 -9.74 -3.26
CA HIS A 415 -25.60 -10.00 -3.42
C HIS A 415 -25.00 -9.36 -4.66
N ARG A 416 -25.82 -8.63 -5.44
CA ARG A 416 -25.39 -7.76 -6.53
C ARG A 416 -25.17 -6.35 -5.99
N ILE A 417 -24.03 -5.78 -6.31
CA ILE A 417 -23.63 -4.45 -5.85
C ILE A 417 -23.10 -3.71 -7.08
N GLU A 418 -23.63 -2.52 -7.35
CA GLU A 418 -23.01 -1.59 -8.28
C GLU A 418 -21.68 -1.14 -7.68
N VAL A 419 -20.61 -1.26 -8.45
CA VAL A 419 -19.27 -0.90 -8.00
C VAL A 419 -18.57 -0.03 -9.02
N VAL A 420 -17.70 0.83 -8.50
CA VAL A 420 -16.70 1.54 -9.30
C VAL A 420 -15.33 1.11 -8.81
N GLU A 421 -14.45 0.79 -9.75
CA GLU A 421 -13.04 0.59 -9.42
C GLU A 421 -12.42 1.96 -9.13
N LEU A 422 -12.01 2.17 -7.88
CA LEU A 422 -11.48 3.47 -7.46
C LEU A 422 -10.13 3.68 -8.14
N THR A 423 -10.08 4.61 -9.08
CA THR A 423 -8.87 4.97 -9.83
C THR A 423 -8.57 6.45 -9.70
N ARG A 424 -9.63 7.28 -9.69
CA ARG A 424 -9.53 8.73 -9.61
C ARG A 424 -10.64 9.31 -8.74
N VAL A 425 -10.26 10.28 -7.92
CA VAL A 425 -11.16 11.13 -7.16
C VAL A 425 -10.75 12.58 -7.32
N SER A 426 -11.66 13.50 -7.04
CA SER A 426 -11.35 14.92 -7.06
C SER A 426 -11.83 15.63 -5.80
N ALA A 427 -11.28 16.81 -5.57
CA ALA A 427 -11.65 17.74 -4.51
C ALA A 427 -11.50 19.19 -5.01
N GLU A 428 -12.51 20.04 -4.79
CA GLU A 428 -12.45 21.46 -5.09
C GLU A 428 -12.55 22.29 -3.81
N MET A 429 -11.59 23.19 -3.56
CA MET A 429 -11.60 24.01 -2.34
C MET A 429 -10.91 25.36 -2.47
N ASN A 430 -11.24 26.24 -1.54
CA ASN A 430 -10.47 27.44 -1.29
C ASN A 430 -9.23 27.10 -0.46
N ARG A 431 -8.04 27.51 -0.92
CA ARG A 431 -6.76 27.18 -0.28
C ARG A 431 -6.68 27.70 1.15
N ASP A 432 -7.15 28.93 1.40
CA ASP A 432 -7.02 29.59 2.71
C ASP A 432 -7.94 28.98 3.75
N GLU A 433 -9.14 28.55 3.33
CA GLU A 433 -10.09 27.83 4.18
C GLU A 433 -9.64 26.40 4.48
N ALA A 434 -8.94 25.76 3.52
CA ALA A 434 -8.45 24.40 3.63
C ALA A 434 -7.12 24.29 4.40
N GLN A 435 -6.48 25.38 4.80
CA GLN A 435 -5.23 25.28 5.56
C GLN A 435 -5.46 24.62 6.93
N ILE A 436 -4.56 23.71 7.28
CA ILE A 436 -4.54 23.11 8.62
C ILE A 436 -4.32 24.23 9.64
N ASN A 437 -5.23 24.33 10.60
CA ASN A 437 -5.25 25.37 11.63
C ASN A 437 -5.60 24.75 12.99
N ASP A 438 -5.60 25.58 14.04
CA ASP A 438 -5.82 25.14 15.42
C ASP A 438 -7.32 25.01 15.77
N ARG A 439 -8.22 24.89 14.77
CA ARG A 439 -9.67 24.74 15.04
C ARG A 439 -10.01 23.39 15.64
N THR A 440 -9.22 22.36 15.36
CA THR A 440 -9.40 21.01 15.88
C THR A 440 -8.05 20.38 16.21
N ASP A 441 -7.88 19.91 17.44
CA ASP A 441 -6.66 19.22 17.89
C ASP A 441 -6.48 17.83 17.24
N GLU A 442 -7.58 17.22 16.81
CA GLU A 442 -7.60 15.87 16.22
C GLU A 442 -7.92 15.90 14.73
N ARG A 443 -7.28 14.98 13.99
CA ARG A 443 -7.60 14.73 12.58
C ARG A 443 -9.00 14.14 12.48
N ARG A 444 -9.77 14.63 11.51
CA ARG A 444 -11.05 14.00 11.14
C ARG A 444 -10.77 12.69 10.44
N GLN A 445 -11.22 11.60 11.05
CA GLN A 445 -11.06 10.26 10.50
C GLN A 445 -12.42 9.58 10.35
N GLU A 446 -12.88 9.50 9.12
CA GLU A 446 -14.12 8.79 8.79
C GLU A 446 -13.89 7.28 8.81
N ARG A 447 -14.88 6.52 9.31
CA ARG A 447 -14.80 5.06 9.39
C ARG A 447 -15.66 4.44 8.30
N PHE A 448 -15.03 3.63 7.47
CA PHE A 448 -15.67 2.90 6.38
C PHE A 448 -15.76 1.40 6.66
N SER A 449 -16.82 0.77 6.13
CA SER A 449 -16.96 -0.67 6.09
C SER A 449 -16.27 -1.24 4.85
N ILE A 450 -15.15 -1.94 5.04
CA ILE A 450 -14.41 -2.57 3.95
C ILE A 450 -14.47 -4.08 4.08
N PHE A 451 -15.01 -4.75 3.07
CA PHE A 451 -15.01 -6.20 2.93
C PHE A 451 -13.82 -6.64 2.09
N LEU A 452 -13.23 -7.80 2.44
CA LEU A 452 -12.22 -8.45 1.62
C LEU A 452 -12.82 -9.71 0.99
N ALA A 453 -12.99 -9.68 -0.33
CA ALA A 453 -13.45 -10.77 -1.16
C ALA A 453 -12.22 -11.43 -1.82
N ALA A 454 -11.74 -12.52 -1.24
CA ALA A 454 -10.59 -13.27 -1.73
C ALA A 454 -11.05 -14.47 -2.58
N ASP A 455 -10.65 -14.50 -3.86
CA ASP A 455 -10.98 -15.61 -4.74
C ASP A 455 -9.96 -16.74 -4.64
N ILE A 456 -10.27 -17.74 -3.81
CA ILE A 456 -9.44 -18.93 -3.64
C ILE A 456 -9.82 -19.95 -4.73
N ASP A 457 -9.17 -19.85 -5.89
CA ASP A 457 -9.35 -20.80 -6.99
C ASP A 457 -8.62 -22.13 -6.72
N PRO A 458 -9.32 -23.28 -6.64
CA PRO A 458 -8.67 -24.58 -6.53
C PRO A 458 -7.67 -24.88 -7.65
N ALA A 459 -7.91 -24.38 -8.87
CA ALA A 459 -7.03 -24.59 -10.02
C ALA A 459 -5.69 -23.83 -9.90
N ALA A 460 -5.63 -22.81 -9.03
CA ALA A 460 -4.41 -22.02 -8.81
C ALA A 460 -3.55 -22.54 -7.64
N VAL A 461 -3.95 -23.62 -6.96
CA VAL A 461 -3.17 -24.22 -5.86
C VAL A 461 -1.95 -24.93 -6.46
N ALA A 462 -0.77 -24.38 -6.21
CA ALA A 462 0.48 -24.94 -6.71
C ALA A 462 1.10 -25.94 -5.73
N ASN A 463 0.98 -25.70 -4.43
CA ASN A 463 1.47 -26.63 -3.39
C ASN A 463 0.51 -26.64 -2.20
N GLU A 464 0.40 -27.77 -1.51
CA GLU A 464 -0.31 -27.86 -0.24
C GLU A 464 0.42 -28.72 0.77
N TRP A 465 0.31 -28.35 2.03
CA TRP A 465 0.91 -29.05 3.15
C TRP A 465 -0.03 -29.05 4.34
N TYR A 466 -0.14 -30.18 5.03
CA TYR A 466 -0.98 -30.33 6.20
C TYR A 466 -0.23 -31.06 7.32
N THR A 467 -0.51 -30.70 8.56
CA THR A 467 0.01 -31.42 9.72
C THR A 467 -0.88 -32.63 10.02
N GLN A 468 -0.28 -33.82 10.12
CA GLN A 468 -1.02 -35.02 10.50
C GLN A 468 -1.60 -34.90 11.92
N GLY A 469 -2.85 -35.33 12.11
CA GLY A 469 -3.55 -35.26 13.40
C GLY A 469 -4.07 -33.88 13.80
N TYR A 470 -3.79 -32.82 13.02
CA TYR A 470 -4.25 -31.46 13.29
C TYR A 470 -5.02 -30.88 12.10
N SER A 471 -5.95 -29.96 12.36
CA SER A 471 -6.66 -29.21 11.31
C SER A 471 -5.86 -28.02 10.75
N PHE A 472 -4.52 -28.04 10.92
CA PHE A 472 -3.61 -27.02 10.42
C PHE A 472 -3.04 -27.42 9.07
N GLY A 473 -2.99 -26.45 8.15
CA GLY A 473 -2.37 -26.63 6.85
C GLY A 473 -2.23 -25.33 6.09
N VAL A 474 -1.43 -25.37 5.03
CA VAL A 474 -1.10 -24.25 4.17
C VAL A 474 -1.30 -24.66 2.72
N LYS A 475 -2.05 -23.86 1.97
CA LYS A 475 -2.10 -23.94 0.50
C LYS A 475 -1.37 -22.75 -0.07
N TYR A 476 -0.41 -22.98 -0.94
CA TYR A 476 0.23 -21.96 -1.75
C TYR A 476 -0.49 -21.85 -3.10
N LEU A 477 -0.93 -20.64 -3.43
CA LEU A 477 -1.57 -20.30 -4.70
C LEU A 477 -0.61 -19.54 -5.59
N SER A 478 -0.41 -20.03 -6.80
CA SER A 478 0.36 -19.34 -7.85
C SER A 478 -0.35 -18.08 -8.36
N ARG A 479 -1.67 -17.98 -8.11
CA ARG A 479 -2.51 -16.82 -8.38
C ARG A 479 -3.67 -16.72 -7.38
N LEU A 480 -3.93 -15.52 -6.88
CA LEU A 480 -4.98 -15.17 -5.93
C LEU A 480 -5.46 -13.75 -6.26
N ASP A 481 -6.76 -13.62 -6.51
CA ASP A 481 -7.38 -12.30 -6.70
C ASP A 481 -7.98 -11.83 -5.37
N LEU A 482 -7.49 -10.70 -4.87
CA LEU A 482 -7.98 -10.02 -3.66
C LEU A 482 -8.78 -8.79 -4.07
N ARG A 483 -10.05 -8.72 -3.68
CA ARG A 483 -10.91 -7.56 -3.93
C ARG A 483 -11.32 -6.91 -2.63
N TRP A 484 -10.91 -5.67 -2.42
CA TRP A 484 -11.43 -4.85 -1.33
C TRP A 484 -12.65 -4.10 -1.81
N VAL A 485 -13.72 -4.12 -1.01
CA VAL A 485 -14.99 -3.47 -1.30
C VAL A 485 -15.29 -2.51 -0.16
N ASN A 486 -15.08 -1.22 -0.37
CA ASN A 486 -15.57 -0.19 0.52
C ASN A 486 -17.05 0.06 0.23
N ALA A 487 -17.90 -0.36 1.17
CA ALA A 487 -19.34 -0.28 1.06
C ALA A 487 -19.94 0.95 1.75
N GLY A 488 -19.16 2.02 1.93
CA GLY A 488 -19.59 3.27 2.55
C GLY A 488 -19.31 3.34 4.04
N ARG A 489 -19.98 4.29 4.72
CA ARG A 489 -19.78 4.56 6.15
C ARG A 489 -20.07 3.34 7.02
N ALA A 490 -19.43 3.26 8.18
CA ALA A 490 -19.56 2.14 9.12
C ALA A 490 -20.92 2.02 9.85
N GLN A 491 -21.97 2.66 9.33
CA GLN A 491 -23.34 2.64 9.85
C GLN A 491 -24.32 2.50 8.68
N GLY A 492 -25.37 1.70 8.83
CA GLY A 492 -26.37 1.49 7.78
C GLY A 492 -26.82 0.03 7.63
N PRO A 493 -27.56 -0.30 6.56
CA PRO A 493 -28.03 -1.65 6.29
C PRO A 493 -26.87 -2.61 6.15
N ALA A 494 -27.00 -3.83 6.68
CA ALA A 494 -25.91 -4.79 6.68
C ALA A 494 -25.97 -5.72 5.45
N ARG A 495 -24.83 -5.92 4.79
CA ARG A 495 -24.65 -6.91 3.72
C ARG A 495 -23.65 -7.99 4.14
N GLN A 496 -23.64 -9.11 3.42
CA GLN A 496 -22.73 -10.22 3.65
C GLN A 496 -21.88 -10.49 2.42
N VAL A 497 -20.56 -10.48 2.60
CA VAL A 497 -19.55 -10.74 1.56
C VAL A 497 -18.46 -11.62 2.17
N GLY A 498 -18.15 -12.75 1.53
CA GLY A 498 -17.02 -13.61 1.94
C GLY A 498 -17.09 -14.12 3.38
N GLY A 499 -18.28 -14.45 3.86
CA GLY A 499 -18.53 -14.94 5.22
C GLY A 499 -18.56 -13.85 6.29
N VAL A 500 -18.40 -12.58 5.90
CA VAL A 500 -18.42 -11.42 6.80
C VAL A 500 -19.69 -10.61 6.59
N ARG A 501 -20.44 -10.40 7.67
CA ARG A 501 -21.60 -9.49 7.69
C ARG A 501 -21.22 -8.17 8.34
N GLY A 502 -21.54 -7.05 7.71
CA GLY A 502 -21.25 -5.72 8.22
C GLY A 502 -22.10 -4.64 7.55
N PRO A 503 -22.11 -3.39 8.08
CA PRO A 503 -22.81 -2.26 7.48
C PRO A 503 -22.31 -1.98 6.06
N ALA A 504 -23.22 -1.65 5.15
CA ALA A 504 -22.96 -1.41 3.74
C ALA A 504 -24.02 -0.43 3.17
N PRO A 505 -24.04 0.83 3.65
CA PRO A 505 -24.95 1.87 3.15
C PRO A 505 -24.69 2.28 1.70
N LEU A 506 -23.52 1.93 1.14
CA LEU A 506 -23.00 2.37 -0.16
C LEU A 506 -22.71 3.88 -0.17
N PHE A 507 -22.16 4.37 -1.27
CA PHE A 507 -21.92 5.78 -1.55
C PHE A 507 -23.00 6.27 -2.50
N ARG A 508 -23.71 7.34 -2.10
CA ARG A 508 -24.69 8.03 -2.93
C ARG A 508 -23.99 9.12 -3.73
N LEU A 509 -23.79 8.90 -5.02
CA LEU A 509 -23.03 9.80 -5.88
C LEU A 509 -23.91 10.34 -7.01
N CYS A 510 -23.73 11.60 -7.40
CA CYS A 510 -24.36 12.15 -8.60
C CYS A 510 -23.90 11.39 -9.84
N GLU A 511 -24.83 10.92 -10.68
CA GLU A 511 -24.50 10.15 -11.89
C GLU A 511 -23.80 10.99 -12.98
N GLY A 512 -23.98 12.31 -12.97
CA GLY A 512 -23.37 13.22 -13.94
C GLY A 512 -21.97 13.71 -13.57
N CYS A 513 -21.76 14.12 -12.31
CA CYS A 513 -20.49 14.71 -11.87
C CYS A 513 -19.73 13.91 -10.82
N GLY A 514 -20.31 12.83 -10.31
CA GLY A 514 -19.67 11.94 -9.34
C GLY A 514 -19.54 12.50 -7.92
N GLU A 515 -20.09 13.68 -7.66
CA GLU A 515 -20.06 14.33 -6.35
C GLU A 515 -20.94 13.61 -5.33
N LEU A 516 -20.49 13.56 -4.08
CA LEU A 516 -21.14 12.89 -2.97
C LEU A 516 -22.40 13.67 -2.58
N ASP A 517 -23.54 13.03 -2.80
CA ASP A 517 -24.83 13.51 -2.33
C ASP A 517 -25.00 13.16 -0.84
N ARG A 518 -25.27 14.17 0.00
CA ARG A 518 -25.34 14.03 1.46
C ARG A 518 -26.77 14.06 1.95
N ASN A 519 -27.66 14.74 1.23
CA ASN A 519 -29.06 14.87 1.56
C ASN A 519 -29.86 13.78 0.85
N THR A 520 -31.06 13.49 1.37
CA THR A 520 -31.99 12.58 0.70
C THR A 520 -33.29 13.29 0.41
N ARG A 521 -33.89 12.97 -0.74
CA ARG A 521 -35.16 13.49 -1.26
C ARG A 521 -35.12 14.96 -1.65
N ALA A 522 -33.93 15.50 -1.94
CA ALA A 522 -33.75 16.88 -2.35
C ALA A 522 -32.53 17.01 -3.25
N ASN A 523 -32.67 17.70 -4.38
CA ASN A 523 -31.53 18.08 -5.21
C ASN A 523 -31.02 19.46 -4.81
N SER A 524 -29.82 19.55 -4.23
CA SER A 524 -29.18 20.82 -3.88
C SER A 524 -28.13 21.21 -4.90
N ARG A 525 -28.13 22.48 -5.34
CA ARG A 525 -27.07 23.02 -6.23
C ARG A 525 -25.65 22.85 -5.67
N GLY A 526 -25.51 22.71 -4.36
CA GLY A 526 -24.22 22.52 -3.67
C GLY A 526 -23.75 21.06 -3.57
N GLU A 527 -24.54 20.10 -4.04
CA GLU A 527 -24.19 18.66 -4.09
C GLU A 527 -23.75 18.25 -5.51
N HIS A 528 -23.41 19.24 -6.34
CA HIS A 528 -22.99 19.06 -7.72
C HIS A 528 -21.84 19.98 -8.06
N ARG A 529 -20.98 19.48 -8.96
CA ARG A 529 -20.04 20.34 -9.66
C ARG A 529 -20.78 21.44 -10.44
N PRO A 530 -20.24 22.66 -10.55
CA PRO A 530 -20.91 23.77 -11.24
C PRO A 530 -21.34 23.46 -12.67
N TRP A 531 -20.57 22.63 -13.36
CA TRP A 531 -20.77 22.19 -14.74
C TRP A 531 -21.67 20.95 -14.89
N CYS A 532 -22.17 20.39 -13.78
CA CYS A 532 -23.03 19.21 -13.82
C CYS A 532 -24.37 19.52 -14.51
N PRO A 533 -24.80 18.71 -15.49
CA PRO A 533 -26.09 18.91 -16.17
C PRO A 533 -27.29 18.79 -15.23
N TYR A 534 -27.17 17.99 -14.16
CA TYR A 534 -28.25 17.74 -13.20
C TYR A 534 -28.31 18.75 -12.05
N ARG A 535 -27.41 19.73 -12.00
CA ARG A 535 -27.30 20.71 -10.90
C ARG A 535 -28.59 21.51 -10.67
N ARG A 536 -29.43 21.67 -11.69
CA ARG A 536 -30.71 22.39 -11.64
C ARG A 536 -31.92 21.50 -11.92
N SER A 537 -31.74 20.17 -11.93
CA SER A 537 -32.85 19.22 -12.12
C SER A 537 -33.76 19.22 -10.90
N ASP A 538 -35.07 19.04 -11.08
CA ASP A 538 -35.99 18.81 -9.97
C ASP A 538 -35.96 17.34 -9.49
N ALA A 539 -35.43 16.44 -10.32
CA ALA A 539 -35.27 15.03 -10.02
C ALA A 539 -33.91 14.73 -9.37
N GLU A 540 -33.87 13.70 -8.52
CA GLU A 540 -32.61 13.17 -8.00
C GLU A 540 -31.93 12.26 -9.04
N HIS A 541 -30.67 12.55 -9.33
CA HIS A 541 -29.84 11.84 -10.31
C HIS A 541 -28.64 11.20 -9.60
N THR A 542 -28.92 10.15 -8.83
CA THR A 542 -27.96 9.54 -7.89
C THR A 542 -27.82 8.04 -8.08
N ARG A 543 -26.60 7.52 -7.89
CA ARG A 543 -26.28 6.10 -7.86
C ARG A 543 -25.76 5.69 -6.49
N ASP A 544 -26.21 4.53 -6.02
CA ASP A 544 -25.79 3.92 -4.76
C ASP A 544 -24.79 2.80 -5.07
N LEU A 545 -23.49 3.07 -4.90
CA LEU A 545 -22.44 2.16 -5.31
C LEU A 545 -21.35 1.94 -4.25
N ALA A 546 -20.61 0.85 -4.37
CA ALA A 546 -19.41 0.59 -3.55
C ALA A 546 -18.12 0.91 -4.34
N LEU A 547 -17.07 1.28 -3.62
CA LEU A 547 -15.75 1.50 -4.21
C LEU A 547 -14.91 0.24 -4.09
N THR A 548 -14.24 -0.16 -5.16
CA THR A 548 -13.47 -1.41 -5.21
C THR A 548 -12.03 -1.21 -5.66
N ARG A 549 -11.15 -2.11 -5.21
CA ARG A 549 -9.80 -2.31 -5.75
C ARG A 549 -9.52 -3.80 -5.83
N THR A 550 -8.86 -4.21 -6.91
CA THR A 550 -8.45 -5.60 -7.12
C THR A 550 -6.94 -5.70 -7.19
N LEU A 551 -6.37 -6.64 -6.43
CA LEU A 551 -4.97 -7.04 -6.53
C LEU A 551 -4.90 -8.52 -6.92
N THR A 552 -4.30 -8.81 -8.07
CA THR A 552 -3.91 -10.16 -8.44
C THR A 552 -2.48 -10.41 -7.97
N THR A 553 -2.29 -11.43 -7.14
CA THR A 553 -0.97 -11.74 -6.56
C THR A 553 -0.82 -13.24 -6.29
N GLN A 554 0.29 -13.66 -5.69
CA GLN A 554 0.46 -14.99 -5.12
C GLN A 554 0.04 -14.98 -3.66
N GLY A 555 -0.43 -16.11 -3.13
CA GLY A 555 -0.98 -16.15 -1.79
C GLY A 555 -0.77 -17.46 -1.05
N ALA A 556 -0.80 -17.40 0.27
CA ALA A 556 -0.83 -18.58 1.12
C ALA A 556 -2.12 -18.59 1.95
N VAL A 557 -2.93 -19.64 1.83
CA VAL A 557 -4.13 -19.84 2.63
C VAL A 557 -3.79 -20.74 3.81
N LEU A 558 -3.84 -20.16 5.01
CA LEU A 558 -3.58 -20.84 6.28
C LEU A 558 -4.89 -21.33 6.89
N ARG A 559 -5.05 -22.63 7.04
CA ARG A 559 -6.14 -23.22 7.82
C ARG A 559 -5.72 -23.29 9.28
N LEU A 560 -6.42 -22.58 10.16
CA LEU A 560 -6.12 -22.56 11.60
C LEU A 560 -6.99 -23.58 12.37
N PRO A 561 -6.43 -24.28 13.39
CA PRO A 561 -7.19 -25.16 14.25
C PRO A 561 -8.33 -24.45 14.98
N ALA A 562 -9.41 -25.18 15.30
CA ALA A 562 -10.54 -24.64 16.06
C ALA A 562 -10.14 -24.05 17.43
N ALA A 563 -9.16 -24.66 18.10
CA ALA A 563 -8.64 -24.18 19.38
C ALA A 563 -8.05 -22.75 19.30
N VAL A 564 -7.39 -22.41 18.19
CA VAL A 564 -6.83 -21.07 17.94
C VAL A 564 -7.94 -20.05 17.64
N ARG A 565 -9.05 -20.51 17.03
CA ARG A 565 -10.22 -19.66 16.73
C ARG A 565 -11.00 -19.25 17.99
N GLY A 566 -11.00 -20.08 19.05
CA GLY A 566 -11.79 -19.86 20.28
C GLY A 566 -11.23 -18.81 21.26
N ALA A 567 -9.94 -18.46 21.19
CA ALA A 567 -9.30 -17.58 22.18
C ALA A 567 -9.62 -16.08 22.01
N ARG A 568 -10.22 -15.66 20.89
CA ARG A 568 -10.58 -14.24 20.63
C ARG A 568 -12.07 -13.90 20.78
N ALA A 569 -12.91 -14.85 21.23
CA ALA A 569 -14.37 -14.71 21.25
C ALA A 569 -14.98 -14.65 22.67
N ARG A 570 -14.30 -14.05 23.64
CA ARG A 570 -14.90 -13.71 24.95
C ARG A 570 -15.02 -12.19 25.12
N GLY A 571 -16.09 -11.65 24.52
CA GLY A 571 -16.76 -10.38 24.81
C GLY A 571 -18.27 -10.61 24.61
N PRO A 572 -19.16 -9.99 25.40
CA PRO A 572 -20.36 -10.67 25.90
C PRO A 572 -21.53 -10.67 24.93
N GLY A 573 -22.25 -11.81 24.89
CA GLY A 573 -23.67 -11.84 24.53
C GLY A 573 -24.06 -12.83 23.42
N VAL A 574 -24.83 -13.85 23.84
CA VAL A 574 -25.76 -14.73 23.08
C VAL A 574 -25.27 -16.19 22.87
N PRO A 575 -26.03 -17.20 23.35
CA PRO A 575 -25.62 -18.60 23.35
C PRO A 575 -25.97 -19.29 22.02
N CYS A 576 -25.00 -19.99 21.41
CA CYS A 576 -25.28 -20.91 20.31
C CYS A 576 -25.63 -22.30 20.86
N GLY A 577 -26.87 -22.73 20.62
CA GLY A 577 -27.38 -24.05 20.95
C GLY A 577 -26.60 -25.17 20.26
N ARG A 578 -26.36 -26.24 21.02
CA ARG A 578 -25.69 -27.47 20.57
C ARG A 578 -26.66 -28.35 19.77
N ARG A 579 -26.24 -28.80 18.59
CA ARG A 579 -26.55 -30.14 18.05
C ARG A 579 -25.47 -30.51 17.02
N ALA A 580 -24.75 -31.59 17.29
CA ALA A 580 -23.79 -32.21 16.38
C ALA A 580 -24.48 -33.36 15.61
N PRO A 581 -24.21 -33.56 14.32
CA PRO A 581 -24.50 -34.83 13.64
C PRO A 581 -23.26 -35.74 13.58
N PRO A 582 -23.44 -37.06 13.35
CA PRO A 582 -22.40 -38.08 13.51
C PRO A 582 -21.47 -38.20 12.29
N ALA A 583 -20.33 -38.86 12.51
CA ALA A 583 -19.22 -39.04 11.59
C ALA A 583 -19.55 -39.92 10.38
N GLY A 584 -19.10 -39.49 9.20
CA GLY A 584 -19.05 -40.25 7.95
C GLY A 584 -18.20 -39.51 6.91
N PRO A 585 -17.49 -40.20 5.99
CA PRO A 585 -16.45 -39.60 5.15
C PRO A 585 -17.05 -39.10 3.84
N ALA A 586 -17.48 -37.85 3.82
CA ALA A 586 -17.58 -37.03 2.62
C ALA A 586 -17.87 -35.59 3.06
N ASP A 587 -17.48 -34.65 2.22
CA ASP A 587 -18.17 -33.39 1.99
C ASP A 587 -17.59 -32.08 2.59
N ARG A 588 -17.42 -31.15 1.64
CA ARG A 588 -17.60 -29.69 1.72
C ARG A 588 -16.97 -28.96 2.90
N GLY A 589 -15.70 -28.60 2.71
CA GLY A 589 -15.00 -27.64 3.55
C GLY A 589 -15.59 -26.23 3.44
N ARG A 590 -16.38 -25.82 4.44
CA ARG A 590 -16.73 -24.42 4.69
C ARG A 590 -15.47 -23.59 4.98
N ILE A 591 -15.21 -22.59 4.15
CA ILE A 591 -14.11 -21.63 4.33
C ILE A 591 -14.72 -20.33 4.86
N GLY A 592 -14.53 -20.08 6.15
CA GLY A 592 -14.75 -18.77 6.77
C GLY A 592 -13.41 -18.27 7.30
N CYS A 593 -12.80 -17.33 6.58
CA CYS A 593 -11.51 -16.74 6.92
C CYS A 593 -11.73 -15.50 7.80
N ARG A 594 -11.08 -15.46 8.96
CA ARG A 594 -10.93 -14.24 9.77
C ARG A 594 -9.47 -13.98 10.06
N ALA A 595 -9.02 -12.79 9.71
CA ALA A 595 -7.99 -12.03 10.40
C ALA A 595 -8.40 -10.56 10.36
N ASP A 596 -9.31 -10.18 11.26
CA ASP A 596 -9.69 -8.77 11.47
C ASP A 596 -8.84 -8.18 12.60
N LEU A 597 -8.06 -7.16 12.24
CA LEU A 597 -7.64 -6.06 13.11
C LEU A 597 -8.83 -5.10 13.21
N ARG A 598 -9.59 -5.14 14.32
CA ARG A 598 -10.59 -4.13 14.63
C ARG A 598 -10.13 -3.31 15.83
N ASP A 599 -10.05 -2.01 15.59
CA ASP A 599 -9.92 -0.96 16.60
C ASP A 599 -11.31 -0.54 17.06
N GLY A 600 -11.57 -0.73 18.35
CA GLY A 600 -12.64 -0.08 19.07
C GLY A 600 -12.00 0.80 20.15
N LEU A 601 -12.00 2.11 19.93
CA LEU A 601 -11.82 3.09 21.00
C LEU A 601 -13.21 3.27 21.64
N ASP A 602 -13.48 2.54 22.71
CA ASP A 602 -14.60 2.85 23.60
C ASP A 602 -14.16 3.94 24.57
N GLY A 603 -14.72 5.14 24.39
CA GLY A 603 -14.67 6.22 25.35
C GLY A 603 -15.36 5.80 26.64
N ARG A 604 -14.58 5.59 27.71
CA ARG A 604 -15.14 5.48 29.06
C ARG A 604 -15.49 6.88 29.55
N ARG A 605 -16.79 7.09 29.80
CA ARG A 605 -17.30 8.24 30.54
C ARG A 605 -16.63 8.32 31.91
N GLU A 606 -16.00 9.45 32.22
CA GLU A 606 -15.50 9.78 33.54
C GLU A 606 -16.69 9.99 34.52
N ARG A 607 -16.66 9.34 35.69
CA ARG A 607 -17.61 9.63 36.77
C ARG A 607 -17.05 10.76 37.64
N THR A 608 -17.76 11.89 37.66
CA THR A 608 -17.63 12.95 38.66
C THR A 608 -18.69 12.75 39.74
N ASP A 609 -18.33 12.95 41.02
CA ASP A 609 -19.33 13.11 42.09
C ASP A 609 -20.02 14.49 41.98
N ARG A 610 -21.15 14.67 42.68
CA ARG A 610 -22.04 15.86 42.70
C ARG A 610 -21.36 17.19 43.11
N LEU A 611 -20.05 17.21 43.33
CA LEU A 611 -19.22 18.39 43.63
C LEU A 611 -17.99 18.55 42.70
N GLY A 612 -17.90 17.80 41.59
CA GLY A 612 -16.95 18.09 40.50
C GLY A 612 -15.46 17.84 40.76
N ARG A 613 -15.08 17.04 41.78
CA ARG A 613 -13.68 16.67 42.03
C ARG A 613 -13.33 15.29 41.46
N ARG A 614 -12.14 15.18 40.85
CA ARG A 614 -11.57 13.92 40.32
C ARG A 614 -11.24 12.95 41.46
N VAL A 615 -11.69 11.70 41.38
CA VAL A 615 -11.36 10.62 42.32
C VAL A 615 -10.40 9.64 41.63
N PRO A 616 -9.20 9.36 42.17
CA PRO A 616 -8.29 8.36 41.59
C PRO A 616 -8.79 6.93 41.89
N PRO A 617 -8.57 5.95 40.98
CA PRO A 617 -8.97 4.57 41.23
C PRO A 617 -8.06 3.93 42.29
N ARG A 618 -8.67 3.36 43.35
CA ARG A 618 -7.99 2.46 44.30
C ARG A 618 -7.59 1.18 43.56
N ALA A 619 -6.30 0.84 43.61
CA ALA A 619 -5.80 -0.47 43.23
C ALA A 619 -6.32 -1.52 44.21
N ALA A 620 -7.13 -2.46 43.73
CA ALA A 620 -7.47 -3.68 44.46
C ALA A 620 -6.54 -4.78 43.93
N VAL A 621 -5.62 -5.22 44.78
CA VAL A 621 -4.79 -6.43 44.58
C VAL A 621 -5.60 -7.63 45.09
N PRO A 622 -5.80 -8.70 44.30
CA PRO A 622 -6.20 -9.98 44.85
C PRO A 622 -4.94 -10.77 45.23
N GLU A 623 -4.62 -10.78 46.53
CA GLU A 623 -3.82 -11.82 47.17
C GLU A 623 -4.61 -13.13 47.16
N ALA A 624 -4.12 -14.16 46.46
CA ALA A 624 -4.22 -15.58 46.83
C ALA A 624 -3.65 -16.46 45.69
N LEU A 625 -2.43 -16.96 45.86
CA LEU A 625 -2.04 -18.39 45.71
C LEU A 625 -0.52 -18.53 45.90
N HIS A 626 -0.07 -18.41 47.15
CA HIS A 626 1.23 -18.93 47.61
C HIS A 626 0.99 -19.71 48.92
N ARG A 627 1.01 -21.03 48.79
CA ARG A 627 1.14 -22.13 49.79
C ARG A 627 0.71 -23.36 48.98
N THR A 628 1.60 -24.19 48.45
CA THR A 628 2.36 -25.20 49.20
C THR A 628 3.37 -25.85 48.27
N VAL A 629 4.67 -25.74 48.52
CA VAL A 629 5.65 -26.79 48.21
C VAL A 629 6.77 -26.67 49.25
N ASP A 630 6.73 -27.55 50.26
CA ASP A 630 7.86 -27.93 51.09
C ASP A 630 7.67 -29.42 51.44
N ARG A 631 8.80 -30.16 51.49
CA ARG A 631 9.01 -31.64 51.50
C ARG A 631 9.12 -32.24 50.09
N ALA A 632 10.19 -32.91 49.67
CA ALA A 632 11.45 -33.40 50.27
C ALA A 632 12.47 -33.48 49.10
N GLY A 633 13.77 -33.18 49.24
CA GLY A 633 14.78 -33.96 49.96
C GLY A 633 15.86 -34.40 48.95
N CYS A 634 17.08 -33.88 49.09
CA CYS A 634 18.27 -34.29 48.31
C CYS A 634 18.86 -35.60 48.85
N HIS A 635 19.40 -36.46 47.98
CA HIS A 635 20.72 -37.11 48.13
C HIS A 635 21.07 -37.99 46.91
N PRO A 636 22.32 -37.97 46.42
CA PRO A 636 22.90 -39.00 45.58
C PRO A 636 23.81 -39.94 46.40
N GLU A 637 23.58 -41.24 46.30
CA GLU A 637 24.51 -42.33 46.63
C GLU A 637 24.63 -43.14 45.31
N GLY A 638 25.78 -43.46 44.73
CA GLY A 638 27.06 -43.77 45.34
C GLY A 638 27.15 -45.28 45.52
N ASP A 639 27.41 -46.03 44.44
CA ASP A 639 27.87 -47.41 44.59
C ASP A 639 28.88 -47.81 43.53
N ALA A 640 29.94 -48.43 44.02
CA ALA A 640 31.17 -48.80 43.34
C ALA A 640 31.16 -50.28 42.95
N GLY A 641 31.82 -50.62 41.84
CA GLY A 641 32.13 -52.00 41.43
C GLY A 641 32.66 -52.00 40.00
N ALA A 642 33.95 -51.79 39.78
CA ALA A 642 35.04 -52.78 39.82
C ALA A 642 35.40 -53.32 38.42
N VAL A 643 36.60 -52.92 37.97
CA VAL A 643 37.64 -53.70 37.28
C VAL A 643 37.35 -54.35 35.92
N GLY A 644 38.17 -54.00 34.90
CA GLY A 644 38.44 -54.92 33.78
C GLY A 644 38.92 -54.31 32.45
N GLN A 645 40.21 -53.97 32.37
CA GLN A 645 41.17 -54.23 31.27
C GLN A 645 40.80 -53.97 29.77
N HIS A 646 41.61 -53.09 29.15
CA HIS A 646 41.98 -53.06 27.71
C HIS A 646 42.57 -54.41 27.23
N PRO A 647 42.59 -54.79 25.92
CA PRO A 647 43.20 -54.07 24.77
C PRO A 647 42.40 -54.10 23.44
N VAL A 648 42.46 -53.07 22.58
CA VAL A 648 43.34 -52.90 21.37
C VAL A 648 43.45 -54.15 20.49
N ASP A 649 42.87 -54.14 19.28
CA ASP A 649 43.59 -54.39 18.01
C ASP A 649 42.72 -54.39 16.72
N HIS A 650 43.30 -53.76 15.70
CA HIS A 650 43.30 -54.03 14.25
C HIS A 650 42.02 -54.12 13.35
N LEU A 651 41.98 -53.16 12.41
CA LEU A 651 41.52 -53.22 10.99
C LEU A 651 41.76 -54.60 10.31
N PRO A 652 41.01 -55.02 9.24
CA PRO A 652 40.99 -54.29 7.96
C PRO A 652 39.73 -54.38 7.06
N GLU A 653 39.79 -53.56 6.01
CA GLU A 653 38.93 -53.47 4.82
C GLU A 653 38.74 -54.79 4.06
N ARG A 654 37.57 -54.94 3.41
CA ARG A 654 37.36 -55.72 2.17
C ARG A 654 36.00 -55.41 1.53
N ASP A 655 36.04 -54.89 0.30
CA ASP A 655 34.99 -54.97 -0.72
C ASP A 655 35.02 -56.36 -1.39
N PRO A 656 33.90 -56.88 -1.95
CA PRO A 656 33.65 -56.67 -3.40
C PRO A 656 32.16 -56.56 -3.82
N ALA A 657 31.99 -55.99 -5.01
CA ALA A 657 30.75 -55.72 -5.75
C ALA A 657 29.93 -56.94 -6.21
N VAL A 658 28.60 -56.80 -6.31
CA VAL A 658 27.67 -57.36 -7.35
C VAL A 658 26.36 -56.51 -7.40
N ASP A 659 25.90 -56.18 -8.62
CA ASP A 659 24.65 -55.50 -9.06
C ASP A 659 23.65 -56.55 -9.66
N PRO A 660 22.37 -56.32 -10.08
CA PRO A 660 21.36 -55.26 -9.86
C PRO A 660 19.96 -55.76 -9.41
N ARG A 661 19.08 -54.79 -9.07
CA ARG A 661 17.62 -54.67 -9.38
C ARG A 661 16.71 -54.43 -8.16
N THR A 662 15.81 -53.46 -8.38
CA THR A 662 14.54 -53.14 -7.72
C THR A 662 14.49 -52.08 -6.60
N THR A 663 13.77 -51.00 -6.96
CA THR A 663 12.83 -50.18 -6.17
C THR A 663 13.34 -49.04 -5.29
N GLY A 664 12.79 -47.84 -5.54
CA GLY A 664 12.37 -46.92 -4.48
C GLY A 664 13.02 -45.55 -4.50
N ALA A 665 12.53 -44.65 -5.35
CA ALA A 665 12.80 -43.23 -5.27
C ALA A 665 12.11 -42.63 -4.03
N ASP A 666 12.78 -42.63 -2.89
CA ASP A 666 12.43 -41.87 -1.68
C ASP A 666 13.72 -41.45 -0.97
N GLY A 667 14.39 -40.42 -1.48
CA GLY A 667 15.68 -39.98 -0.93
C GLY A 667 16.07 -38.52 -1.15
N GLU A 668 15.49 -37.82 -2.14
CA GLU A 668 15.95 -36.46 -2.51
C GLU A 668 15.09 -35.31 -1.99
N CYS A 669 13.95 -35.56 -1.34
CA CYS A 669 13.10 -34.50 -0.78
C CYS A 669 13.41 -34.19 0.70
N ALA A 670 14.04 -35.12 1.43
CA ALA A 670 14.38 -34.98 2.85
C ALA A 670 15.66 -34.17 3.11
N SER A 671 16.54 -34.03 2.11
CA SER A 671 17.81 -33.29 2.21
C SER A 671 17.67 -31.78 1.97
N ARG A 672 16.59 -31.31 1.34
CA ARG A 672 16.33 -29.88 1.09
C ARG A 672 15.53 -29.17 2.19
N LEU A 673 14.83 -29.89 3.07
CA LEU A 673 14.10 -29.32 4.21
C LEU A 673 14.91 -29.30 5.52
N ARG A 674 16.01 -30.05 5.60
CA ARG A 674 16.93 -30.02 6.76
C ARG A 674 17.84 -28.77 6.77
N ALA A 675 18.02 -28.12 5.63
CA ALA A 675 18.76 -26.86 5.49
C ALA A 675 17.95 -25.61 5.94
N ALA A 676 16.63 -25.71 6.10
CA ALA A 676 15.76 -24.59 6.45
C ALA A 676 15.38 -24.53 7.94
N PHE A 677 15.74 -25.53 8.76
CA PHE A 677 15.31 -25.64 10.16
C PHE A 677 16.44 -25.86 11.19
N LEU A 678 17.71 -25.78 10.80
CA LEU A 678 18.88 -25.97 11.70
C LEU A 678 19.89 -24.82 11.70
N ALA A 679 19.43 -23.58 11.49
CA ALA A 679 20.25 -22.38 11.67
C ALA A 679 19.64 -21.42 12.71
N ALA A 680 19.51 -21.88 13.96
CA ALA A 680 19.48 -21.04 15.16
C ALA A 680 19.34 -21.88 16.44
N GLN A 681 20.47 -22.32 17.02
CA GLN A 681 20.74 -22.16 18.46
C GLN A 681 22.26 -22.32 18.71
N PRO A 682 22.85 -21.57 19.66
CA PRO A 682 24.29 -21.36 19.77
C PRO A 682 24.94 -22.41 20.68
N SER A 683 26.11 -22.92 20.28
CA SER A 683 27.04 -23.62 21.17
C SER A 683 28.18 -22.68 21.59
N GLY A 684 28.28 -22.47 22.91
CA GLY A 684 29.53 -22.42 23.69
C GLY A 684 30.62 -21.43 23.29
N GLY A 685 30.88 -20.46 24.17
CA GLY A 685 32.13 -19.71 24.19
C GLY A 685 33.35 -20.58 24.52
N GLY A 686 34.53 -20.13 24.05
CA GLY A 686 35.81 -20.77 24.31
C GLY A 686 36.94 -20.09 23.54
N ASP A 687 37.60 -19.17 24.24
CA ASP A 687 38.77 -18.36 23.92
C ASP A 687 39.94 -19.13 23.25
N LEU A 688 40.58 -18.58 22.20
CA LEU A 688 42.03 -18.72 21.99
C LEU A 688 42.61 -17.75 20.94
N ARG A 689 43.57 -16.98 21.43
CA ARG A 689 44.38 -15.93 20.79
C ARG A 689 45.43 -16.47 19.79
N ARG A 690 45.98 -15.51 19.01
CA ARG A 690 47.30 -15.47 18.32
C ARG A 690 47.35 -16.12 16.93
N ARG A 691 48.13 -15.70 15.93
CA ARG A 691 49.03 -14.56 15.60
C ARG A 691 49.55 -14.84 14.16
N LEU A 692 49.76 -13.80 13.33
CA LEU A 692 50.81 -13.68 12.25
C LEU A 692 50.76 -14.72 11.08
N ALA A 693 51.06 -14.45 9.80
CA ALA A 693 51.79 -13.38 9.11
C ALA A 693 51.44 -13.35 7.60
N VAL A 694 51.63 -12.18 6.98
CA VAL A 694 51.81 -11.85 5.54
C VAL A 694 53.29 -12.16 5.17
N PRO A 695 53.79 -12.45 3.93
CA PRO A 695 53.58 -11.77 2.61
C PRO A 695 53.54 -12.74 1.37
N CYS A 696 53.41 -12.38 0.07
CA CYS A 696 53.96 -11.27 -0.71
C CYS A 696 53.36 -11.19 -2.16
N ARG A 697 53.12 -9.95 -2.64
CA ARG A 697 53.32 -9.32 -3.99
C ARG A 697 52.90 -9.96 -5.34
N ALA A 698 52.16 -9.15 -6.13
CA ALA A 698 52.54 -8.55 -7.44
C ALA A 698 51.51 -7.45 -7.83
N ARG A 699 51.78 -6.13 -7.71
CA ARG A 699 52.34 -5.15 -8.68
C ARG A 699 51.76 -5.14 -10.10
N LEU A 700 50.99 -4.09 -10.43
CA LEU A 700 50.97 -3.42 -11.74
C LEU A 700 50.86 -1.89 -11.50
N GLN A 701 51.75 -1.12 -12.14
CA GLN A 701 51.88 0.34 -12.05
C GLN A 701 50.97 1.06 -13.07
N PRO A 702 50.58 2.32 -12.84
CA PRO A 702 49.98 3.21 -13.84
C PRO A 702 51.06 4.10 -14.51
N ASP A 703 50.96 4.29 -15.83
CA ASP A 703 51.83 5.20 -16.56
C ASP A 703 51.13 6.54 -16.90
N ARG A 704 51.95 7.58 -17.01
CA ARG A 704 51.61 9.00 -16.92
C ARG A 704 51.89 9.73 -18.24
N ARG A 705 51.08 10.77 -18.52
CA ARG A 705 51.32 11.98 -19.36
C ARG A 705 51.08 11.89 -20.88
N ARG A 706 50.13 12.73 -21.36
CA ARG A 706 50.37 13.94 -22.20
C ARG A 706 49.07 14.73 -22.46
N ARG A 707 49.07 16.01 -22.09
CA ARG A 707 48.38 17.15 -22.78
C ARG A 707 49.52 18.01 -23.41
N PRO A 708 49.31 19.01 -24.30
CA PRO A 708 48.09 19.79 -24.58
C PRO A 708 47.84 20.16 -26.08
N GLN A 709 46.67 20.71 -26.41
CA GLN A 709 46.56 21.98 -27.17
C GLN A 709 45.10 22.46 -27.26
N ALA A 710 44.98 23.78 -27.21
CA ALA A 710 43.76 24.56 -27.31
C ALA A 710 43.50 24.99 -28.76
N ALA A 711 42.23 25.14 -29.14
CA ALA A 711 41.82 26.05 -30.20
C ALA A 711 40.44 26.64 -29.85
N ARG A 712 40.34 27.96 -30.01
CA ARG A 712 39.21 28.85 -29.80
C ARG A 712 38.31 28.91 -31.04
N THR A 713 37.08 29.41 -30.84
CA THR A 713 36.17 30.10 -31.81
C THR A 713 35.63 29.25 -32.97
N ALA A 714 34.33 29.19 -33.26
CA ALA A 714 33.30 30.24 -33.29
C ALA A 714 31.97 29.80 -32.67
#